data_AF-A0A0T0MLG5-F1
#
_entry.id   AF-A0A0T0MLG5-F1
#
_cell.length_a   1.000
_cell.length_b   1.000
_cell.length_c   1.000
_cell.angle_alpha   90.00
_cell.angle_beta   90.00
_cell.angle_gamma   90.00
#
_symmetry.space_group_name_H-M   'P 1'
#
loop_
_entity.id
_entity.type
_entity.pdbx_description
1 polymer ?
#
loop_
_entity_poly.entity_id
_entity_poly.type
_entity_poly.pdbx_seq_one_letter_code
_entity_poly.pdbx_strand_id
1 'polypeptide(L)'
;MAFERLIRDKRFSSEVVTVSVGALGLERPKAVVVADAHVDAAKTALILEQAHNAAVTHGNATLIHQLAVPFLGLEGENATDTRPDFAVVAPKAPNKFGEVDGSWLIVGDAKDYQRIRSRIDDGRLLKGFLQVALGAESAAAWTKLPVGMDVHGFGVLAVPRNASLSPTAVIEDLTDHREEVRMRVEERAAEVAGFPPGVDADLSAHLAHLQATYSPDGCPACDMFVYCRAELQTSTDPNDLLIELGVRPDVRPHAVGLIDGVTPVGKVANSIRQQIEATLRGTGVRSGQRRLDPIGEPGTVHVVLAKSDGAALGVYGIAVQRLTKVGAEPWTVEVFDNPDSDDTRRSIIKTLGRELNRAITEQFKASADDPAPVHLVVPDGSTADILVSIADSVAGKELSRLRWERDKKEGRPALTFNGELAVIPPRLPEKDRVAASLLLEQDRTRTMKARSTVVDLRAALASLVTVGGPAVNSLRLDYLVPWADPSEPLIDHRALAELVEKADHAVGAQLTPLQSNAIHEAFTGDAPGVPRPARPSVYDDLIRAELAYKIDIFDKAFAVLASGFGTSTLQPIVRAVEGDAQRVWRRRLDLHAFDLVRFGRTTAWWRNDSVPLLEADDKFKGQVTVMTNPRAAHDVAKDAGNRQLALARVVDIAPLTIEVDSRRIGDESRIVALHLNGEALVECDDVTVQTLKGSFKISHMPIGELTATGARPSQYTWAPHHDPGFAVGDELVIADFAWFSENKGDVWLNLVRPSVDTSSAPKPNCTHDSFGDDPANHQWCCKPHEASEAELSDIFAGRRARGELNPQVWPPVVDFDGFDVNAADETLPDPADRPAEQPPGDLTMDDLE
;
A
#
# COMPACT_ATOMS: atom_id res chain seq x y z
N MET A 1 18.28 -5.26 14.66
CA MET A 1 16.80 -5.20 14.61
C MET A 1 16.18 -6.07 15.69
N ALA A 2 15.01 -5.67 16.25
CA ALA A 2 14.36 -6.38 17.35
C ALA A 2 13.70 -7.72 16.91
N PHE A 3 13.13 -7.78 15.70
CA PHE A 3 12.42 -8.96 15.19
C PHE A 3 13.34 -10.15 14.87
N GLU A 4 14.49 -9.92 14.24
CA GLU A 4 15.49 -10.99 14.00
C GLU A 4 16.01 -11.61 15.30
N ARG A 5 16.13 -10.81 16.37
CA ARG A 5 16.51 -11.33 17.70
C ARG A 5 15.44 -12.28 18.23
N LEU A 6 14.16 -12.03 17.95
CA LEU A 6 13.06 -12.93 18.34
C LEU A 6 13.14 -14.27 17.61
N ILE A 7 13.53 -14.31 16.33
CA ILE A 7 13.65 -15.59 15.59
C ILE A 7 14.75 -16.49 16.14
N ARG A 8 15.77 -15.91 16.79
CA ARG A 8 16.85 -16.63 17.49
C ARG A 8 16.42 -17.20 18.85
N ASP A 9 15.27 -16.78 19.38
CA ASP A 9 14.76 -17.35 20.63
C ASP A 9 14.31 -18.79 20.41
N LYS A 10 14.72 -19.66 21.34
CA LYS A 10 14.51 -21.11 21.23
C LYS A 10 13.03 -21.51 21.07
N ARG A 11 12.10 -20.77 21.69
CA ARG A 11 10.67 -21.01 21.57
C ARG A 11 10.21 -20.73 20.14
N PHE A 12 10.57 -19.57 19.61
CA PHE A 12 10.16 -19.12 18.28
C PHE A 12 10.83 -19.92 17.16
N SER A 13 12.13 -20.23 17.27
CA SER A 13 12.81 -21.10 16.30
C SER A 13 12.12 -22.47 16.20
N SER A 14 11.63 -23.01 17.32
CA SER A 14 10.92 -24.30 17.34
C SER A 14 9.57 -24.23 16.62
N GLU A 15 8.82 -23.14 16.79
CA GLU A 15 7.56 -22.92 16.09
C GLU A 15 7.78 -22.76 14.58
N VAL A 16 8.73 -21.91 14.17
CA VAL A 16 9.09 -21.70 12.76
C VAL A 16 9.48 -23.03 12.09
N VAL A 17 10.34 -23.83 12.72
CA VAL A 17 10.74 -25.14 12.17
C VAL A 17 9.54 -26.07 12.04
N THR A 18 8.76 -26.26 13.10
CA THR A 18 7.68 -27.24 13.10
C THR A 18 6.55 -26.86 12.13
N VAL A 19 6.20 -25.58 12.05
CA VAL A 19 5.21 -25.08 11.08
C VAL A 19 5.70 -25.28 9.65
N SER A 20 6.95 -24.91 9.35
CA SER A 20 7.52 -25.08 8.00
C SER A 20 7.60 -26.55 7.58
N VAL A 21 8.17 -27.43 8.43
CA VAL A 21 8.28 -28.86 8.12
C VAL A 21 6.89 -29.50 7.96
N GLY A 22 5.93 -29.13 8.81
CA GLY A 22 4.55 -29.64 8.72
C GLY A 22 3.79 -29.15 7.50
N ALA A 23 3.92 -27.88 7.14
CA ALA A 23 3.26 -27.29 5.97
C ALA A 23 3.71 -27.94 4.65
N LEU A 24 4.96 -28.41 4.60
CA LEU A 24 5.52 -29.14 3.46
C LEU A 24 5.12 -30.63 3.42
N GLY A 25 4.32 -31.10 4.38
CA GLY A 25 3.88 -32.49 4.46
C GLY A 25 4.98 -33.49 4.83
N LEU A 26 6.10 -33.01 5.40
CA LEU A 26 7.18 -33.86 5.89
C LEU A 26 6.79 -34.52 7.22
N GLU A 27 7.53 -35.55 7.64
CA GLU A 27 7.29 -36.21 8.93
C GLU A 27 7.67 -35.31 10.12
N ARG A 28 7.00 -35.54 11.26
CA ARG A 28 7.29 -34.81 12.49
C ARG A 28 8.74 -35.06 12.93
N PRO A 29 9.57 -34.02 13.13
CA PRO A 29 10.94 -34.21 13.58
C PRO A 29 10.97 -34.74 15.02
N LYS A 30 11.96 -35.58 15.34
CA LYS A 30 12.13 -36.14 16.70
C LYS A 30 12.65 -35.11 17.70
N ALA A 31 13.39 -34.11 17.21
CA ALA A 31 13.85 -32.95 17.97
C ALA A 31 14.11 -31.77 17.04
N VAL A 32 14.02 -30.55 17.60
CA VAL A 32 14.44 -29.31 16.95
C VAL A 32 15.74 -28.81 17.59
N VAL A 33 16.72 -28.49 16.76
CA VAL A 33 18.03 -27.95 17.16
C VAL A 33 18.19 -26.55 16.56
N VAL A 34 18.86 -25.64 17.28
CA VAL A 34 19.20 -24.29 16.79
C VAL A 34 20.72 -24.16 16.73
N ALA A 35 21.26 -23.64 15.64
CA ALA A 35 22.68 -23.44 15.41
C ALA A 35 22.98 -22.06 14.81
N ASP A 36 24.17 -21.53 15.12
CA ASP A 36 24.64 -20.22 14.67
C ASP A 36 25.84 -20.37 13.75
N ALA A 37 25.73 -19.87 12.52
CA ALA A 37 26.80 -19.89 11.52
C ALA A 37 27.68 -18.62 11.54
N HIS A 38 27.31 -17.58 12.29
CA HIS A 38 28.07 -16.33 12.49
C HIS A 38 28.53 -15.64 11.19
N VAL A 39 27.71 -15.70 10.14
CA VAL A 39 27.96 -15.04 8.85
C VAL A 39 29.32 -15.46 8.26
N ASP A 40 29.67 -16.74 8.36
CA ASP A 40 30.91 -17.30 7.84
C ASP A 40 30.64 -18.53 6.97
N ALA A 41 31.13 -18.53 5.72
CA ALA A 41 30.84 -19.58 4.74
C ALA A 41 31.45 -20.94 5.13
N ALA A 42 32.64 -20.97 5.76
CA ALA A 42 33.27 -22.22 6.18
C ALA A 42 32.51 -22.85 7.36
N LYS A 43 32.10 -22.02 8.31
CA LYS A 43 31.29 -22.42 9.46
C LYS A 43 29.89 -22.85 9.03
N THR A 44 29.29 -22.16 8.06
CA THR A 44 28.01 -22.53 7.45
C THR A 44 28.09 -23.95 6.88
N ALA A 45 29.11 -24.26 6.07
CA ALA A 45 29.30 -25.60 5.50
C ALA A 45 29.44 -26.70 6.57
N LEU A 46 30.23 -26.44 7.63
CA LEU A 46 30.41 -27.38 8.74
C LEU A 46 29.09 -27.66 9.47
N ILE A 47 28.29 -26.62 9.72
CA ILE A 47 27.01 -26.77 10.41
C ILE A 47 25.99 -27.49 9.53
N LEU A 48 25.97 -27.22 8.22
CA LEU A 48 25.12 -27.95 7.26
C LEU A 48 25.44 -29.45 7.26
N GLU A 49 26.72 -29.85 7.30
CA GLU A 49 27.12 -31.26 7.40
C GLU A 49 26.64 -31.91 8.70
N GLN A 50 26.78 -31.21 9.83
CA GLN A 50 26.28 -31.68 11.13
C GLN A 50 24.75 -31.82 11.15
N ALA A 51 24.05 -30.84 10.59
CA ALA A 51 22.59 -30.83 10.49
C ALA A 51 22.07 -31.93 9.56
N HIS A 52 22.74 -32.18 8.42
CA HIS A 52 22.45 -33.28 7.51
C HIS A 52 22.52 -34.63 8.23
N ASN A 53 23.64 -34.89 8.91
CA ASN A 53 23.86 -36.14 9.63
C ASN A 53 22.81 -36.34 10.74
N ALA A 54 22.44 -35.27 11.45
CA ALA A 54 21.39 -35.31 12.47
C ALA A 54 20.00 -35.58 11.87
N ALA A 55 19.69 -35.00 10.71
CA ALA A 55 18.42 -35.24 10.02
C ALA A 55 18.31 -36.69 9.55
N VAL A 56 19.32 -37.22 8.86
CA VAL A 56 19.32 -38.58 8.32
C VAL A 56 19.38 -39.64 9.42
N THR A 57 20.27 -39.46 10.40
CA THR A 57 20.54 -40.50 11.42
C THR A 57 19.52 -40.49 12.56
N HIS A 58 19.10 -39.29 12.99
CA HIS A 58 18.26 -39.13 14.17
C HIS A 58 16.83 -38.69 13.84
N GLY A 59 16.56 -38.18 12.64
CA GLY A 59 15.27 -37.59 12.28
C GLY A 59 15.04 -36.23 12.93
N ASN A 60 16.13 -35.49 13.20
CA ASN A 60 16.06 -34.15 13.79
C ASN A 60 15.86 -33.08 12.70
N ALA A 61 15.24 -31.97 13.06
CA ALA A 61 15.26 -30.76 12.24
C ALA A 61 16.17 -29.71 12.90
N THR A 62 16.96 -28.99 12.09
CA THR A 62 17.90 -27.96 12.59
C THR A 62 17.58 -26.62 11.94
N LEU A 63 17.34 -25.59 12.76
CA LEU A 63 17.35 -24.20 12.30
C LEU A 63 18.76 -23.64 12.44
N ILE A 64 19.31 -23.16 11.34
CA ILE A 64 20.60 -22.47 11.29
C ILE A 64 20.29 -20.99 11.06
N HIS A 65 20.91 -20.08 11.82
CA HIS A 65 20.78 -18.64 11.59
C HIS A 65 22.15 -17.99 11.30
N GLN A 66 22.12 -16.77 10.75
CA GLN A 66 23.32 -16.03 10.32
C GLN A 66 24.16 -16.82 9.31
N LEU A 67 23.53 -17.33 8.24
CA LEU A 67 24.24 -18.07 7.21
C LEU A 67 25.05 -17.13 6.31
N ALA A 68 26.12 -17.67 5.74
CA ALA A 68 26.79 -17.07 4.59
C ALA A 68 26.98 -18.15 3.53
N VAL A 69 26.46 -17.90 2.34
CA VAL A 69 26.52 -18.80 1.18
C VAL A 69 27.12 -18.01 0.02
N PRO A 70 28.15 -18.53 -0.68
CA PRO A 70 28.71 -17.83 -1.82
C PRO A 70 27.65 -17.46 -2.85
N PHE A 71 27.73 -16.24 -3.37
CA PHE A 71 26.80 -15.78 -4.39
C PHE A 71 26.82 -16.72 -5.61
N LEU A 72 25.63 -16.94 -6.21
CA LEU A 72 25.45 -17.85 -7.34
C LEU A 72 26.49 -17.62 -8.45
N GLY A 73 27.33 -18.63 -8.70
CA GLY A 73 28.35 -18.61 -9.76
C GLY A 73 29.67 -17.90 -9.41
N LEU A 74 29.81 -17.38 -8.18
CA LEU A 74 30.98 -16.60 -7.73
C LEU A 74 31.72 -17.24 -6.55
N GLU A 75 31.59 -18.56 -6.37
CA GLU A 75 32.32 -19.28 -5.33
C GLU A 75 33.84 -19.11 -5.53
N GLY A 76 34.51 -18.52 -4.52
CA GLY A 76 35.96 -18.30 -4.52
C GLY A 76 36.41 -16.99 -5.16
N GLU A 77 35.49 -16.17 -5.69
CA GLU A 77 35.79 -14.88 -6.37
C GLU A 77 35.86 -13.68 -5.40
N ASN A 78 35.87 -13.92 -4.08
CA ASN A 78 35.87 -12.87 -3.04
C ASN A 78 34.69 -11.88 -3.15
N ALA A 79 33.57 -12.32 -3.74
CA ALA A 79 32.32 -11.57 -3.80
C ALA A 79 31.60 -11.57 -2.44
N THR A 80 30.71 -10.60 -2.23
CA THR A 80 29.83 -10.58 -1.06
C THR A 80 28.94 -11.82 -1.06
N ASP A 81 29.00 -12.61 0.01
CA ASP A 81 28.16 -13.79 0.19
C ASP A 81 26.67 -13.40 0.24
N THR A 82 25.81 -14.29 -0.27
CA THR A 82 24.37 -14.25 0.00
C THR A 82 24.15 -14.63 1.48
N ARG A 83 23.38 -13.83 2.20
CA ARG A 83 23.14 -13.99 3.65
C ARG A 83 21.66 -14.21 3.96
N PRO A 84 21.09 -15.42 3.74
CA PRO A 84 19.75 -15.72 4.24
C PRO A 84 19.73 -15.64 5.77
N ASP A 85 18.69 -15.05 6.35
CA ASP A 85 18.62 -14.91 7.81
C ASP A 85 18.62 -16.26 8.54
N PHE A 86 17.98 -17.26 7.95
CA PHE A 86 17.98 -18.63 8.47
C PHE A 86 17.76 -19.71 7.40
N ALA A 87 17.99 -20.97 7.77
CA ALA A 87 17.61 -22.13 6.98
C ALA A 87 17.18 -23.28 7.89
N VAL A 88 16.25 -24.10 7.42
CA VAL A 88 15.78 -25.31 8.11
C VAL A 88 16.28 -26.53 7.37
N VAL A 89 17.08 -27.35 8.04
CA VAL A 89 17.49 -28.67 7.56
C VAL A 89 16.56 -29.71 8.16
N ALA A 90 15.87 -30.48 7.30
CA ALA A 90 14.89 -31.48 7.72
C ALA A 90 15.09 -32.81 6.97
N PRO A 91 14.72 -33.97 7.54
CA PRO A 91 14.80 -35.24 6.81
C PRO A 91 13.87 -35.25 5.59
N LYS A 92 14.29 -35.91 4.51
CA LYS A 92 13.38 -36.21 3.40
C LYS A 92 12.31 -37.20 3.83
N ALA A 93 11.20 -37.24 3.10
CA ALA A 93 10.21 -38.29 3.29
C ALA A 93 10.89 -39.66 3.12
N PRO A 94 10.56 -40.66 3.97
CA PRO A 94 11.13 -41.98 3.82
C PRO A 94 10.83 -42.56 2.44
N ASN A 95 11.82 -43.23 1.85
CA ASN A 95 11.62 -43.94 0.60
C ASN A 95 10.63 -45.12 0.79
N LYS A 96 10.34 -45.86 -0.29
CA LYS A 96 9.40 -47.01 -0.24
C LYS A 96 9.79 -48.12 0.75
N PHE A 97 11.03 -48.12 1.24
CA PHE A 97 11.57 -49.06 2.22
C PHE A 97 11.60 -48.51 3.65
N GLY A 98 11.13 -47.27 3.88
CA GLY A 98 11.11 -46.61 5.18
C GLY A 98 12.44 -46.01 5.59
N GLU A 99 13.41 -45.90 4.67
CA GLU A 99 14.71 -45.28 4.91
C GLU A 99 14.70 -43.80 4.48
N VAL A 100 15.30 -42.93 5.27
CA VAL A 100 15.53 -41.53 4.93
C VAL A 100 16.86 -41.47 4.17
N ASP A 101 16.81 -41.19 2.87
CA ASP A 101 17.96 -41.22 1.96
C ASP A 101 18.69 -39.87 1.82
N GLY A 102 18.24 -38.85 2.56
CA GLY A 102 18.86 -37.54 2.56
C GLY A 102 18.11 -36.51 3.40
N SER A 103 18.47 -35.24 3.23
CA SER A 103 17.80 -34.11 3.90
C SER A 103 17.39 -33.03 2.91
N TRP A 104 16.38 -32.26 3.27
CA TRP A 104 16.02 -31.01 2.62
C TRP A 104 16.72 -29.83 3.31
N LEU A 105 17.22 -28.88 2.52
CA LEU A 105 17.55 -27.53 2.94
C LEU A 105 16.43 -26.59 2.52
N ILE A 106 15.71 -26.05 3.48
CA ILE A 106 14.62 -25.09 3.26
C ILE A 106 15.17 -23.73 3.65
N VAL A 107 15.45 -22.89 2.65
CA VAL A 107 15.98 -21.53 2.88
C VAL A 107 14.87 -20.63 3.39
N GLY A 108 15.20 -19.74 4.32
CA GLY A 108 14.25 -18.76 4.80
C GLY A 108 14.87 -17.41 5.13
N ASP A 109 13.99 -16.44 5.32
CA ASP A 109 14.38 -15.07 5.61
C ASP A 109 13.45 -14.45 6.66
N ALA A 110 14.00 -13.56 7.48
CA ALA A 110 13.34 -12.95 8.61
C ALA A 110 12.99 -11.51 8.27
N LYS A 111 11.73 -11.25 7.98
CA LYS A 111 11.32 -9.90 7.60
C LYS A 111 10.38 -9.33 8.62
N ASP A 112 10.76 -8.18 9.19
CA ASP A 112 9.87 -7.31 9.96
C ASP A 112 8.91 -6.56 9.03
N TYR A 113 8.30 -7.32 8.12
CA TYR A 113 7.10 -6.89 7.47
C TYR A 113 6.05 -6.88 8.57
N GLN A 114 5.86 -5.70 9.13
CA GLN A 114 4.58 -5.31 9.69
C GLN A 114 3.55 -5.92 8.75
N ARG A 115 2.69 -6.80 9.27
CA ARG A 115 1.61 -7.42 8.50
C ARG A 115 0.62 -6.29 8.18
N ILE A 116 1.02 -5.40 7.27
CA ILE A 116 0.37 -4.13 6.92
C ILE A 116 -0.88 -4.42 6.10
N ARG A 117 -1.07 -5.65 5.61
CA ARG A 117 -2.34 -6.28 5.21
C ARG A 117 -2.06 -7.61 4.52
N SER A 118 -3.09 -8.42 4.34
CA SER A 118 -3.16 -9.42 3.27
C SER A 118 -3.38 -8.73 1.91
N ARG A 119 -2.44 -7.92 1.42
CA ARG A 119 -2.44 -7.43 0.03
C ARG A 119 -2.06 -8.61 -0.87
N ILE A 120 -2.80 -8.82 -1.95
CA ILE A 120 -2.41 -9.72 -3.05
C ILE A 120 -1.21 -9.12 -3.82
N ASP A 121 -0.82 -7.86 -3.52
CA ASP A 121 0.33 -7.14 -4.10
C ASP A 121 1.24 -6.54 -3.01
N ASP A 122 1.65 -7.31 -1.99
CA ASP A 122 2.75 -6.81 -1.15
C ASP A 122 4.08 -7.05 -1.88
N GLY A 123 4.55 -6.03 -2.60
CA GLY A 123 5.88 -6.03 -3.21
C GLY A 123 7.01 -6.32 -2.21
N ARG A 124 6.77 -6.14 -0.90
CA ARG A 124 7.73 -6.52 0.15
C ARG A 124 7.77 -8.03 0.36
N LEU A 125 6.62 -8.72 0.39
CA LEU A 125 6.60 -10.20 0.44
C LEU A 125 7.27 -10.79 -0.81
N LEU A 126 6.96 -10.25 -1.98
CA LEU A 126 7.63 -10.63 -3.23
C LEU A 126 9.15 -10.39 -3.14
N LYS A 127 9.60 -9.20 -2.70
CA LYS A 127 11.03 -8.92 -2.47
C LYS A 127 11.65 -9.92 -1.51
N GLY A 128 10.97 -10.24 -0.40
CA GLY A 128 11.41 -11.23 0.58
C GLY A 128 11.57 -12.62 -0.04
N PHE A 129 10.58 -13.11 -0.78
CA PHE A 129 10.67 -14.43 -1.43
C PHE A 129 11.68 -14.46 -2.58
N LEU A 130 11.94 -13.34 -3.27
CA LEU A 130 13.06 -13.22 -4.21
C LEU A 130 14.43 -13.33 -3.51
N GLN A 131 14.58 -12.75 -2.30
CA GLN A 131 15.79 -12.91 -1.49
C GLN A 131 15.96 -14.36 -1.02
N VAL A 132 14.88 -15.00 -0.55
CA VAL A 132 14.87 -16.44 -0.21
C VAL A 132 15.26 -17.28 -1.42
N ALA A 133 14.70 -16.98 -2.61
CA ALA A 133 15.01 -17.69 -3.84
C ALA A 133 16.49 -17.52 -4.27
N LEU A 134 17.06 -16.32 -4.10
CA LEU A 134 18.49 -16.09 -4.33
C LEU A 134 19.37 -16.92 -3.38
N GLY A 135 19.01 -16.98 -2.10
CA GLY A 135 19.68 -17.87 -1.13
C GLY A 135 19.57 -19.34 -1.51
N ALA A 136 18.38 -19.78 -1.95
CA ALA A 136 18.12 -21.15 -2.39
C ALA A 136 18.93 -21.53 -3.64
N GLU A 137 18.97 -20.67 -4.66
CA GLU A 137 19.78 -20.92 -5.86
C GLU A 137 21.28 -20.90 -5.56
N SER A 138 21.74 -19.94 -4.75
CA SER A 138 23.13 -19.87 -4.31
C SER A 138 23.55 -21.15 -3.58
N ALA A 139 22.73 -21.64 -2.64
CA ALA A 139 22.99 -22.88 -1.92
C ALA A 139 22.93 -24.12 -2.82
N ALA A 140 22.02 -24.16 -3.80
CA ALA A 140 21.89 -25.28 -4.73
C ALA A 140 23.11 -25.41 -5.66
N ALA A 141 23.72 -24.29 -6.04
CA ALA A 141 24.94 -24.26 -6.86
C ALA A 141 26.23 -24.43 -6.05
N TRP A 142 26.16 -24.32 -4.72
CA TRP A 142 27.35 -24.30 -3.87
C TRP A 142 28.03 -25.67 -3.79
N THR A 143 29.32 -25.74 -4.10
CA THR A 143 30.06 -27.02 -4.14
C THR A 143 30.24 -27.68 -2.78
N LYS A 144 30.05 -26.93 -1.68
CA LYS A 144 30.15 -27.44 -0.30
C LYS A 144 28.81 -27.89 0.28
N LEU A 145 27.72 -27.87 -0.48
CA LEU A 145 26.45 -28.45 -0.04
C LEU A 145 26.66 -29.96 0.23
N PRO A 146 26.28 -30.49 1.42
CA PRO A 146 26.50 -31.89 1.75
C PRO A 146 25.86 -32.86 0.75
N VAL A 147 26.56 -33.94 0.41
CA VAL A 147 26.05 -34.98 -0.50
C VAL A 147 24.77 -35.60 0.08
N GLY A 148 23.69 -35.62 -0.69
CA GLY A 148 22.37 -36.12 -0.24
C GLY A 148 21.49 -35.06 0.42
N MET A 149 21.99 -33.82 0.60
CA MET A 149 21.17 -32.66 0.92
C MET A 149 20.70 -31.98 -0.37
N ASP A 150 19.39 -31.85 -0.55
CA ASP A 150 18.81 -31.12 -1.68
C ASP A 150 18.16 -29.83 -1.18
N VAL A 151 18.23 -28.75 -1.98
CA VAL A 151 17.48 -27.52 -1.69
C VAL A 151 16.01 -27.71 -2.06
N HIS A 152 15.10 -27.41 -1.13
CA HIS A 152 13.66 -27.60 -1.34
C HIS A 152 13.11 -26.58 -2.36
N GLY A 153 12.05 -26.95 -3.08
CA GLY A 153 11.35 -26.04 -4.01
C GLY A 153 10.49 -24.97 -3.32
N PHE A 154 10.38 -25.01 -2.00
CA PHE A 154 9.60 -24.06 -1.19
C PHE A 154 10.54 -23.32 -0.24
N GLY A 155 10.20 -22.08 0.05
CA GLY A 155 10.93 -21.20 0.96
C GLY A 155 10.08 -20.75 2.13
N VAL A 156 10.72 -20.13 3.12
CA VAL A 156 10.05 -19.65 4.33
C VAL A 156 10.33 -18.18 4.56
N LEU A 157 9.30 -17.37 4.73
CA LEU A 157 9.43 -16.06 5.37
C LEU A 157 8.94 -16.14 6.80
N ALA A 158 9.81 -15.83 7.75
CA ALA A 158 9.39 -15.55 9.12
C ALA A 158 8.95 -14.09 9.20
N VAL A 159 7.67 -13.87 9.49
CA VAL A 159 7.06 -12.52 9.55
C VAL A 159 6.25 -12.35 10.84
N PRO A 160 6.05 -11.12 11.33
CA PRO A 160 5.13 -10.83 12.43
C PRO A 160 3.72 -11.41 12.20
N ARG A 161 3.30 -12.35 13.05
CA ARG A 161 1.94 -12.91 13.15
C ARG A 161 0.93 -11.87 13.61
N ASN A 162 1.33 -11.06 14.60
CA ASN A 162 0.48 -10.08 15.28
C ASN A 162 1.20 -8.75 15.53
N ALA A 163 0.46 -7.80 16.09
CA ALA A 163 0.94 -6.45 16.40
C ALA A 163 2.00 -6.37 17.51
N SER A 164 2.33 -7.50 18.14
CA SER A 164 3.36 -7.66 19.17
C SER A 164 4.60 -8.41 18.65
N LEU A 165 4.76 -8.53 17.33
CA LEU A 165 5.92 -9.15 16.68
C LEU A 165 6.13 -10.66 16.95
N SER A 166 5.10 -11.40 17.39
CA SER A 166 5.21 -12.87 17.48
C SER A 166 5.45 -13.44 16.08
N PRO A 167 6.53 -14.17 15.77
CA PRO A 167 6.80 -14.63 14.41
C PRO A 167 5.85 -15.76 13.98
N THR A 168 5.53 -15.81 12.69
CA THR A 168 4.91 -16.96 12.01
C THR A 168 5.68 -17.27 10.74
N ALA A 169 5.70 -18.54 10.35
CA ALA A 169 6.25 -18.96 9.07
C ALA A 169 5.18 -18.83 7.96
N VAL A 170 5.52 -18.14 6.88
CA VAL A 170 4.78 -18.14 5.62
C VAL A 170 5.60 -18.97 4.63
N ILE A 171 4.96 -19.97 4.03
CA ILE A 171 5.59 -20.93 3.14
C ILE A 171 5.08 -20.70 1.73
N GLU A 172 5.99 -20.59 0.77
CA GLU A 172 5.66 -20.31 -0.63
C GLU A 172 6.48 -21.18 -1.58
N ASP A 173 5.87 -21.53 -2.71
CA ASP A 173 6.54 -22.22 -3.82
C ASP A 173 7.49 -21.22 -4.51
N LEU A 174 8.77 -21.57 -4.54
CA LEU A 174 9.79 -20.69 -5.10
C LEU A 174 10.00 -20.90 -6.60
N THR A 175 9.21 -21.74 -7.28
CA THR A 175 9.44 -22.09 -8.70
C THR A 175 9.58 -20.83 -9.57
N ASP A 176 8.58 -19.96 -9.57
CA ASP A 176 8.59 -18.73 -10.37
C ASP A 176 9.67 -17.74 -9.87
N HIS A 177 9.85 -17.63 -8.55
CA HIS A 177 10.85 -16.75 -7.92
C HIS A 177 12.28 -17.13 -8.31
N ARG A 178 12.58 -18.43 -8.33
CA ARG A 178 13.88 -19.00 -8.70
C ARG A 178 14.16 -18.84 -10.20
N GLU A 179 13.14 -18.94 -11.04
CA GLU A 179 13.27 -18.63 -12.47
C GLU A 179 13.62 -17.16 -12.70
N GLU A 180 12.92 -16.23 -12.04
CA GLU A 180 13.24 -14.79 -12.09
C GLU A 180 14.68 -14.54 -11.61
N VAL A 181 15.09 -15.10 -10.47
CA VAL A 181 16.47 -14.94 -9.95
C VAL A 181 17.51 -15.45 -10.93
N ARG A 182 17.33 -16.64 -11.51
CA ARG A 182 18.29 -17.19 -12.50
C ARG A 182 18.41 -16.27 -13.71
N MET A 183 17.29 -15.81 -14.24
CA MET A 183 17.27 -14.85 -15.35
C MET A 183 18.00 -13.55 -14.99
N ARG A 184 17.77 -12.98 -13.80
CA ARG A 184 18.47 -11.76 -13.35
C ARG A 184 19.96 -11.93 -13.13
N VAL A 185 20.39 -13.09 -12.62
CA VAL A 185 21.82 -13.38 -12.45
C VAL A 185 22.50 -13.57 -13.81
N GLU A 186 21.85 -14.25 -14.75
CA GLU A 186 22.33 -14.39 -16.13
C GLU A 186 22.42 -13.04 -16.85
N GLU A 187 21.40 -12.18 -16.70
CA GLU A 187 21.41 -10.79 -17.21
C GLU A 187 22.61 -10.01 -16.67
N ARG A 188 22.81 -10.01 -15.34
CA ARG A 188 23.94 -9.32 -14.70
C ARG A 188 25.29 -9.90 -15.13
N ALA A 189 25.41 -11.23 -15.26
CA ALA A 189 26.64 -11.86 -15.71
C ALA A 189 26.95 -11.48 -17.18
N ALA A 190 25.94 -11.39 -18.03
CA ALA A 190 26.09 -10.94 -19.42
C ALA A 190 26.47 -9.45 -19.50
N GLU A 191 25.89 -8.61 -18.65
CA GLU A 191 26.27 -7.20 -18.48
C GLU A 191 27.75 -7.07 -18.05
N VAL A 192 28.16 -7.86 -17.04
CA VAL A 192 29.55 -7.89 -16.56
C VAL A 192 30.51 -8.38 -17.63
N ALA A 193 30.16 -9.42 -18.37
CA ALA A 193 30.97 -9.90 -19.50
C ALA A 193 31.08 -8.87 -20.63
N GLY A 194 30.14 -7.92 -20.70
CA GLY A 194 30.19 -6.76 -21.58
C GLY A 194 31.14 -5.65 -21.10
N PHE A 195 31.63 -5.70 -19.86
CA PHE A 195 32.58 -4.71 -19.37
C PHE A 195 33.97 -4.91 -20.00
N PRO A 196 34.63 -3.82 -20.44
CA PRO A 196 36.00 -3.88 -20.92
C PRO A 196 36.94 -4.35 -19.80
N PRO A 197 37.93 -5.23 -20.08
CA PRO A 197 38.93 -5.57 -19.09
C PRO A 197 39.74 -4.34 -18.68
N GLY A 198 39.83 -4.08 -17.38
CA GLY A 198 40.57 -2.95 -16.81
C GLY A 198 39.71 -1.70 -16.50
N VAL A 199 38.54 -1.89 -15.89
CA VAL A 199 37.67 -0.79 -15.41
C VAL A 199 38.44 0.20 -14.52
N ASP A 200 39.41 -0.27 -13.73
CA ASP A 200 40.31 0.58 -12.93
C ASP A 200 41.18 1.53 -13.78
N ALA A 201 41.48 1.17 -15.02
CA ALA A 201 42.29 1.97 -15.94
C ALA A 201 41.48 3.07 -16.66
N ASP A 202 40.13 2.95 -16.68
CA ASP A 202 39.22 3.96 -17.24
C ASP A 202 37.94 4.10 -16.39
N LEU A 203 38.16 4.36 -15.10
CA LEU A 203 37.07 4.61 -14.13
C LEU A 203 36.16 5.76 -14.60
N SER A 204 36.70 6.73 -15.33
CA SER A 204 35.94 7.86 -15.87
C SER A 204 34.89 7.42 -16.89
N ALA A 205 35.21 6.49 -17.81
CA ALA A 205 34.24 5.96 -18.76
C ALA A 205 33.18 5.08 -18.09
N HIS A 206 33.55 4.37 -17.02
CA HIS A 206 32.61 3.56 -16.25
C HIS A 206 31.60 4.41 -15.46
N LEU A 207 32.06 5.47 -14.79
CA LEU A 207 31.19 6.42 -14.09
C LEU A 207 30.22 7.13 -15.05
N ALA A 208 30.64 7.41 -16.29
CA ALA A 208 29.77 7.97 -17.33
C ALA A 208 28.62 7.01 -17.73
N HIS A 209 28.84 5.69 -17.71
CA HIS A 209 27.78 4.70 -17.95
C HIS A 209 26.77 4.62 -16.78
N LEU A 210 27.24 4.79 -15.54
CA LEU A 210 26.37 4.83 -14.35
C LEU A 210 25.50 6.09 -14.30
N GLN A 211 25.99 7.22 -14.81
CA GLN A 211 25.16 8.41 -15.05
C GLN A 211 24.03 8.11 -16.05
N ALA A 212 24.30 7.39 -17.14
CA ALA A 212 23.28 7.05 -18.15
C ALA A 212 22.15 6.15 -17.62
N THR A 213 22.43 5.34 -16.59
CA THR A 213 21.51 4.37 -15.98
C THR A 213 20.89 4.85 -14.67
N TYR A 214 21.26 6.05 -14.19
CA TYR A 214 20.67 6.65 -12.99
C TYR A 214 19.14 6.74 -13.09
N SER A 215 18.48 6.37 -11.99
CA SER A 215 17.04 6.53 -11.79
C SER A 215 16.77 7.01 -10.35
N PRO A 216 16.14 8.19 -10.16
CA PRO A 216 15.86 8.68 -8.82
C PRO A 216 14.87 7.79 -8.05
N ASP A 217 14.10 6.94 -8.74
CA ASP A 217 13.13 6.04 -8.12
C ASP A 217 13.78 4.75 -7.59
N GLY A 218 14.83 4.26 -8.26
CA GLY A 218 15.43 2.96 -7.98
C GLY A 218 16.83 3.02 -7.37
N CYS A 219 17.54 4.13 -7.55
CA CYS A 219 18.91 4.29 -7.08
C CYS A 219 19.10 4.70 -5.61
N PRO A 220 18.12 5.16 -4.80
CA PRO A 220 18.41 5.58 -3.42
C PRO A 220 19.10 4.53 -2.53
N ALA A 221 18.98 3.24 -2.83
CA ALA A 221 19.68 2.15 -2.13
C ALA A 221 21.13 1.90 -2.63
N CYS A 222 21.57 2.58 -3.69
CA CYS A 222 22.92 2.43 -4.23
C CYS A 222 23.92 3.32 -3.45
N ASP A 223 25.05 2.76 -3.03
CA ASP A 223 26.12 3.51 -2.35
C ASP A 223 26.64 4.71 -3.17
N MET A 224 26.58 4.63 -4.50
CA MET A 224 26.99 5.70 -5.41
C MET A 224 25.88 6.74 -5.69
N PHE A 225 24.68 6.57 -5.13
CA PHE A 225 23.52 7.44 -5.40
C PHE A 225 23.84 8.92 -5.19
N VAL A 226 24.41 9.27 -4.04
CA VAL A 226 24.73 10.65 -3.69
C VAL A 226 25.76 11.23 -4.65
N TYR A 227 26.76 10.44 -5.03
CA TYR A 227 27.78 10.84 -5.99
C TYR A 227 27.17 11.07 -7.38
N CYS A 228 26.46 10.08 -7.94
CA CYS A 228 25.84 10.19 -9.27
C CYS A 228 24.84 11.35 -9.33
N ARG A 229 24.04 11.55 -8.26
CA ARG A 229 23.13 12.69 -8.15
C ARG A 229 23.89 14.01 -8.15
N ALA A 230 24.97 14.13 -7.38
CA ALA A 230 25.78 15.33 -7.33
C ALA A 230 26.41 15.66 -8.70
N GLU A 231 26.93 14.65 -9.40
CA GLU A 231 27.47 14.83 -10.75
C GLU A 231 26.41 15.38 -11.72
N LEU A 232 25.23 14.76 -11.76
CA LEU A 232 24.10 15.25 -12.57
C LEU A 232 23.71 16.68 -12.19
N GLN A 233 23.72 17.00 -10.91
CA GLN A 233 23.38 18.34 -10.42
C GLN A 233 24.40 19.40 -10.84
N THR A 234 25.67 19.05 -10.96
CA THR A 234 26.72 19.98 -11.43
C THR A 234 26.81 20.09 -12.96
N SER A 235 26.19 19.15 -13.69
CA SER A 235 26.21 19.15 -15.15
C SER A 235 25.39 20.30 -15.75
N THR A 236 25.88 20.80 -16.88
CA THR A 236 25.16 21.77 -17.74
C THR A 236 24.54 21.11 -18.97
N ASP A 237 24.69 19.79 -19.15
CA ASP A 237 24.05 19.07 -20.25
C ASP A 237 22.53 18.98 -20.02
N PRO A 238 21.69 19.46 -20.95
CA PRO A 238 20.24 19.31 -20.89
C PRO A 238 19.74 17.87 -20.70
N ASN A 239 20.46 16.87 -21.22
CA ASN A 239 20.11 15.47 -21.03
C ASN A 239 20.30 15.00 -19.59
N ASP A 240 21.31 15.51 -18.89
CA ASP A 240 21.60 15.12 -17.51
C ASP A 240 20.50 15.60 -16.56
N LEU A 241 19.88 16.75 -16.85
CA LEU A 241 18.68 17.18 -16.13
C LEU A 241 17.50 16.23 -16.36
N LEU A 242 17.30 15.70 -17.57
CA LEU A 242 16.23 14.70 -17.82
C LEU A 242 16.49 13.40 -17.04
N ILE A 243 17.75 12.99 -16.92
CA ILE A 243 18.16 11.84 -16.11
C ILE A 243 17.86 12.12 -14.63
N GLU A 244 18.27 13.28 -14.12
CA GLU A 244 18.01 13.71 -12.75
C GLU A 244 16.51 13.68 -12.43
N LEU A 245 15.65 14.18 -13.33
CA LEU A 245 14.20 14.21 -13.17
C LEU A 245 13.54 12.82 -13.25
N GLY A 246 14.29 11.78 -13.60
CA GLY A 246 13.77 10.42 -13.77
C GLY A 246 13.03 10.17 -15.07
N VAL A 247 13.24 11.01 -16.09
CA VAL A 247 12.64 10.80 -17.41
C VAL A 247 13.23 9.54 -18.03
N ARG A 248 12.37 8.62 -18.49
CA ARG A 248 12.80 7.33 -19.04
C ARG A 248 13.67 7.49 -20.29
N PRO A 249 14.68 6.62 -20.50
CA PRO A 249 15.60 6.70 -21.64
C PRO A 249 14.92 6.82 -23.00
N ASP A 250 13.80 6.13 -23.22
CA ASP A 250 13.04 6.15 -24.48
C ASP A 250 12.35 7.49 -24.77
N VAL A 251 12.14 8.33 -23.75
CA VAL A 251 11.48 9.64 -23.86
C VAL A 251 12.49 10.79 -23.98
N ARG A 252 13.71 10.64 -23.42
CA ARG A 252 14.72 11.72 -23.34
C ARG A 252 15.02 12.39 -24.69
N PRO A 253 15.25 11.66 -25.80
CA PRO A 253 15.52 12.28 -27.11
C PRO A 253 14.38 13.15 -27.63
N HIS A 254 13.15 12.87 -27.20
CA HIS A 254 11.96 13.63 -27.57
C HIS A 254 11.72 14.83 -26.64
N ALA A 255 12.26 14.81 -25.42
CA ALA A 255 12.03 15.81 -24.39
C ALA A 255 13.16 16.86 -24.28
N VAL A 256 14.39 16.56 -24.73
CA VAL A 256 15.56 17.45 -24.57
C VAL A 256 15.36 18.85 -25.15
N GLY A 257 14.58 18.95 -26.23
CA GLY A 257 14.15 20.22 -26.83
C GLY A 257 13.38 21.16 -25.90
N LEU A 258 12.77 20.62 -24.83
CA LEU A 258 12.07 21.39 -23.81
C LEU A 258 13.03 22.13 -22.87
N ILE A 259 14.28 21.71 -22.80
CA ILE A 259 15.31 22.27 -21.93
C ILE A 259 16.26 23.14 -22.74
N ASP A 260 16.79 22.64 -23.86
CA ASP A 260 17.80 23.35 -24.65
C ASP A 260 17.21 24.44 -25.57
N GLY A 261 15.91 24.35 -25.90
CA GLY A 261 15.20 25.26 -26.82
C GLY A 261 15.67 25.21 -28.28
N VAL A 262 16.58 24.30 -28.64
CA VAL A 262 17.18 24.17 -29.98
C VAL A 262 16.81 22.84 -30.62
N THR A 263 16.75 21.76 -29.85
CA THR A 263 16.37 20.44 -30.36
C THR A 263 14.86 20.36 -30.61
N PRO A 264 14.39 19.78 -31.73
CA PRO A 264 12.97 19.60 -31.95
C PRO A 264 12.31 18.72 -30.88
N VAL A 265 11.23 19.20 -30.27
CA VAL A 265 10.47 18.42 -29.29
C VAL A 265 9.64 17.35 -30.01
N GLY A 266 9.82 16.09 -29.62
CA GLY A 266 9.09 14.94 -30.14
C GLY A 266 7.75 14.69 -29.42
N LYS A 267 7.29 13.43 -29.49
CA LYS A 267 6.08 13.00 -28.76
C LYS A 267 6.42 12.77 -27.28
N VAL A 268 5.97 13.69 -26.43
CA VAL A 268 6.16 13.64 -24.97
C VAL A 268 4.79 13.76 -24.29
N ALA A 269 4.57 12.97 -23.24
CA ALA A 269 3.41 13.07 -22.37
C ALA A 269 3.34 14.46 -21.72
N ASN A 270 2.15 14.98 -21.53
CA ASN A 270 1.94 16.30 -20.96
C ASN A 270 2.36 16.35 -19.49
N SER A 271 2.17 15.26 -18.74
CA SER A 271 2.72 15.12 -17.38
C SER A 271 4.24 15.37 -17.32
N ILE A 272 5.02 14.72 -18.20
CA ILE A 272 6.47 14.90 -18.28
C ILE A 272 6.83 16.33 -18.72
N ARG A 273 6.11 16.87 -19.72
CA ARG A 273 6.31 18.25 -20.16
C ARG A 273 6.12 19.25 -19.03
N GLN A 274 5.04 19.10 -18.26
CA GLN A 274 4.73 19.99 -17.14
C GLN A 274 5.71 19.83 -15.98
N GLN A 275 6.24 18.62 -15.74
CA GLN A 275 7.30 18.39 -14.75
C GLN A 275 8.57 19.15 -15.14
N ILE A 276 8.99 19.07 -16.41
CA ILE A 276 10.15 19.80 -16.94
C ILE A 276 9.89 21.31 -16.85
N GLU A 277 8.70 21.78 -17.25
CA GLU A 277 8.31 23.18 -17.19
C GLU A 277 8.32 23.71 -15.75
N ALA A 278 7.76 22.97 -14.80
CA ALA A 278 7.76 23.33 -13.39
C ALA A 278 9.18 23.43 -12.85
N THR A 279 10.03 22.46 -13.21
CA THR A 279 11.46 22.45 -12.84
C THR A 279 12.19 23.69 -13.35
N LEU A 280 12.04 24.02 -14.63
CA LEU A 280 12.76 25.14 -15.25
C LEU A 280 12.26 26.51 -14.79
N ARG A 281 10.96 26.64 -14.51
CA ARG A 281 10.36 27.91 -14.08
C ARG A 281 10.41 28.12 -12.57
N GLY A 282 10.60 27.05 -11.81
CA GLY A 282 10.48 27.08 -10.35
C GLY A 282 9.06 27.36 -9.86
N THR A 283 8.04 27.02 -10.65
CA THR A 283 6.62 27.21 -10.27
C THR A 283 5.81 25.95 -10.59
N GLY A 284 4.90 25.57 -9.69
CA GLY A 284 4.04 24.42 -9.93
C GLY A 284 3.09 24.68 -11.10
N VAL A 285 2.92 23.67 -11.95
CA VAL A 285 2.00 23.77 -13.10
C VAL A 285 0.66 23.15 -12.73
N ARG A 286 -0.41 23.95 -12.78
CA ARG A 286 -1.76 23.46 -12.49
C ARG A 286 -2.21 22.44 -13.55
N SER A 287 -2.84 21.37 -13.12
CA SER A 287 -3.37 20.33 -14.03
C SER A 287 -4.64 20.76 -14.78
N GLY A 288 -5.26 21.86 -14.36
CA GLY A 288 -6.58 22.32 -14.83
C GLY A 288 -7.76 21.63 -14.13
N GLN A 289 -7.49 20.61 -13.30
CA GLN A 289 -8.52 19.90 -12.55
C GLN A 289 -9.10 20.77 -11.41
N ARG A 290 -10.42 20.70 -11.23
CA ARG A 290 -11.12 21.19 -10.03
C ARG A 290 -11.28 20.08 -8.98
N ARG A 291 -11.46 20.46 -7.71
CA ARG A 291 -11.49 19.54 -6.57
C ARG A 291 -12.65 18.55 -6.65
N LEU A 292 -12.32 17.27 -6.46
CA LEU A 292 -13.26 16.15 -6.34
C LEU A 292 -13.27 15.55 -4.93
N ASP A 293 -12.25 15.86 -4.13
CA ASP A 293 -12.08 15.37 -2.77
C ASP A 293 -13.08 16.03 -1.80
N PRO A 294 -13.32 15.41 -0.63
CA PRO A 294 -14.16 15.98 0.43
C PRO A 294 -13.36 16.77 1.48
N ILE A 295 -12.07 17.08 1.28
CA ILE A 295 -11.22 17.67 2.33
C ILE A 295 -11.76 19.06 2.72
N GLY A 296 -11.86 19.34 4.02
CA GLY A 296 -12.46 20.58 4.52
C GLY A 296 -13.99 20.61 4.51
N GLU A 297 -14.65 19.61 3.94
CA GLU A 297 -16.11 19.49 4.03
C GLU A 297 -16.51 19.04 5.45
N PRO A 298 -17.69 19.48 5.94
CA PRO A 298 -18.25 18.94 7.17
C PRO A 298 -18.36 17.42 7.10
N GLY A 299 -17.98 16.74 8.18
CA GLY A 299 -17.96 15.28 8.25
C GLY A 299 -16.59 14.65 7.98
N THR A 300 -15.55 15.47 7.78
CA THR A 300 -14.16 15.00 7.71
C THR A 300 -13.45 15.13 9.06
N VAL A 301 -12.52 14.21 9.33
CA VAL A 301 -11.63 14.22 10.50
C VAL A 301 -10.21 14.10 10.00
N HIS A 302 -9.40 15.14 10.22
CA HIS A 302 -7.98 15.16 9.91
C HIS A 302 -7.21 14.38 10.98
N VAL A 303 -6.22 13.60 10.56
CA VAL A 303 -5.42 12.73 11.43
C VAL A 303 -3.95 12.76 11.01
N VAL A 304 -3.06 12.98 11.97
CA VAL A 304 -1.61 12.77 11.83
C VAL A 304 -1.12 11.89 12.98
N LEU A 305 -0.05 11.12 12.76
CA LEU A 305 0.51 10.22 13.77
C LEU A 305 2.03 10.16 13.71
N ALA A 306 2.64 9.85 14.85
CA ALA A 306 4.06 9.55 14.99
C ALA A 306 4.21 8.07 15.34
N LYS A 307 4.69 7.27 14.38
CA LYS A 307 4.82 5.82 14.53
C LYS A 307 6.03 5.47 15.41
N SER A 308 5.90 4.42 16.22
CA SER A 308 7.01 3.76 16.92
C SER A 308 7.57 2.63 16.06
N ASP A 309 8.90 2.55 15.93
CA ASP A 309 9.58 1.41 15.31
C ASP A 309 9.83 0.25 16.27
N GLY A 310 9.48 0.41 17.56
CA GLY A 310 9.51 -0.66 18.56
C GLY A 310 8.50 -1.78 18.31
N ALA A 311 7.44 -1.50 17.55
CA ALA A 311 6.46 -2.50 17.15
C ALA A 311 5.81 -2.17 15.80
N ALA A 312 5.28 -3.21 15.14
CA ALA A 312 4.64 -3.07 13.84
C ALA A 312 3.48 -2.06 13.82
N LEU A 313 2.68 -2.03 14.89
CA LEU A 313 1.55 -1.09 15.07
C LEU A 313 1.78 -0.14 16.24
N GLY A 314 3.04 0.09 16.60
CA GLY A 314 3.41 1.01 17.67
C GLY A 314 3.16 2.46 17.26
N VAL A 315 2.65 3.28 18.18
CA VAL A 315 2.38 4.71 17.94
C VAL A 315 2.80 5.50 19.16
N TYR A 316 3.73 6.43 18.98
CA TYR A 316 4.18 7.36 20.01
C TYR A 316 3.15 8.44 20.30
N GLY A 317 2.46 8.94 19.28
CA GLY A 317 1.41 9.93 19.46
C GLY A 317 0.51 10.11 18.24
N ILE A 318 -0.64 10.73 18.47
CA ILE A 318 -1.66 11.02 17.45
C ILE A 318 -2.19 12.43 17.66
N ALA A 319 -2.50 13.12 16.56
CA ALA A 319 -3.29 14.34 16.60
C ALA A 319 -4.51 14.23 15.68
N VAL A 320 -5.65 14.75 16.15
CA VAL A 320 -6.91 14.75 15.41
C VAL A 320 -7.57 16.12 15.40
N GLN A 321 -8.24 16.45 14.30
CA GLN A 321 -9.03 17.66 14.14
C GLN A 321 -10.29 17.33 13.35
N ARG A 322 -11.45 17.82 13.80
CA ARG A 322 -12.72 17.60 13.11
C ARG A 322 -13.18 18.84 12.36
N LEU A 323 -13.77 18.64 11.19
CA LEU A 323 -14.30 19.70 10.34
C LEU A 323 -15.82 19.75 10.47
N THR A 324 -16.31 20.92 10.85
CA THR A 324 -17.73 21.20 11.05
C THR A 324 -18.22 22.22 10.03
N LYS A 325 -19.53 22.49 10.02
CA LYS A 325 -20.09 23.59 9.22
C LYS A 325 -19.56 24.98 9.59
N VAL A 326 -19.02 25.15 10.81
CA VAL A 326 -18.45 26.42 11.30
C VAL A 326 -16.96 26.55 10.95
N GLY A 327 -16.33 25.45 10.52
CA GLY A 327 -14.90 25.37 10.22
C GLY A 327 -14.21 24.25 11.00
N ALA A 328 -12.88 24.28 10.94
CA ALA A 328 -12.01 23.34 11.63
C ALA A 328 -11.98 23.60 13.14
N GLU A 329 -12.13 22.54 13.94
CA GLU A 329 -11.91 22.61 15.38
C GLU A 329 -10.40 22.66 15.71
N PRO A 330 -10.00 23.00 16.94
CA PRO A 330 -8.60 22.90 17.33
C PRO A 330 -8.08 21.45 17.26
N TRP A 331 -6.82 21.28 16.86
CA TRP A 331 -6.13 20.01 16.95
C TRP A 331 -6.06 19.52 18.40
N THR A 332 -6.38 18.24 18.61
CA THR A 332 -6.21 17.55 19.88
C THR A 332 -5.04 16.59 19.75
N VAL A 333 -4.03 16.72 20.61
CA VAL A 333 -2.78 15.93 20.60
C VAL A 333 -2.74 14.98 21.79
N GLU A 334 -2.44 13.71 21.54
CA GLU A 334 -2.29 12.65 22.54
C GLU A 334 -0.93 11.96 22.34
N VAL A 335 -0.18 11.78 23.43
CA VAL A 335 1.13 11.09 23.49
C VAL A 335 0.97 9.86 24.37
N PHE A 336 1.57 8.74 23.97
CA PHE A 336 1.39 7.45 24.63
C PHE A 336 2.65 6.99 25.35
N ASP A 337 2.55 6.75 26.66
CA ASP A 337 3.67 6.24 27.47
C ASP A 337 4.05 4.79 27.15
N ASN A 338 3.13 4.02 26.55
CA ASN A 338 3.38 2.64 26.14
C ASN A 338 2.96 2.44 24.67
N PRO A 339 3.80 2.90 23.73
CA PRO A 339 3.43 3.06 22.32
C PRO A 339 3.04 1.75 21.62
N ASP A 340 3.54 0.61 22.11
CA ASP A 340 3.41 -0.69 21.46
C ASP A 340 2.25 -1.54 22.03
N SER A 341 1.57 -1.03 23.07
CA SER A 341 0.53 -1.75 23.81
C SER A 341 -0.81 -1.88 23.07
N ASP A 342 -1.61 -2.87 23.49
CA ASP A 342 -3.02 -2.95 23.06
C ASP A 342 -3.86 -1.75 23.51
N ASP A 343 -3.55 -1.20 24.69
CA ASP A 343 -4.27 -0.05 25.24
C ASP A 343 -4.07 1.20 24.38
N THR A 344 -2.87 1.43 23.85
CA THR A 344 -2.59 2.51 22.89
C THR A 344 -3.41 2.34 21.62
N ARG A 345 -3.41 1.14 21.03
CA ARG A 345 -4.24 0.84 19.84
C ARG A 345 -5.73 1.07 20.09
N ARG A 346 -6.24 0.64 21.24
CA ARG A 346 -7.65 0.88 21.65
C ARG A 346 -7.93 2.36 21.89
N SER A 347 -6.97 3.10 22.46
CA SER A 347 -7.10 4.54 22.70
C SER A 347 -7.17 5.33 21.39
N ILE A 348 -6.38 4.94 20.38
CA ILE A 348 -6.49 5.49 19.02
C ILE A 348 -7.89 5.24 18.44
N ILE A 349 -8.39 4.00 18.47
CA ILE A 349 -9.73 3.65 17.96
C ILE A 349 -10.83 4.40 18.72
N LYS A 350 -10.68 4.58 20.03
CA LYS A 350 -11.60 5.37 20.86
C LYS A 350 -11.57 6.85 20.48
N THR A 351 -10.40 7.44 20.29
CA THR A 351 -10.25 8.84 19.90
C THR A 351 -10.85 9.10 18.51
N LEU A 352 -10.58 8.23 17.53
CA LEU A 352 -11.20 8.31 16.20
C LEU A 352 -12.71 8.05 16.26
N GLY A 353 -13.15 7.05 17.02
CA GLY A 353 -14.56 6.70 17.17
C GLY A 353 -15.38 7.85 17.74
N ARG A 354 -14.84 8.56 18.72
CA ARG A 354 -15.46 9.77 19.29
C ARG A 354 -15.70 10.84 18.22
N GLU A 355 -14.68 11.19 17.43
CA GLU A 355 -14.82 12.26 16.42
C GLU A 355 -15.69 11.83 15.23
N LEU A 356 -15.59 10.57 14.79
CA LEU A 356 -16.45 10.02 13.74
C LEU A 356 -17.91 9.97 14.17
N ASN A 357 -18.23 9.57 15.41
CA ASN A 357 -19.61 9.58 15.89
C ASN A 357 -20.20 10.99 15.90
N ARG A 358 -19.41 12.00 16.28
CA ARG A 358 -19.83 13.40 16.22
C ARG A 358 -20.10 13.83 14.78
N ALA A 359 -19.18 13.52 13.86
CA ALA A 359 -19.34 13.78 12.43
C ALA A 359 -20.61 13.12 11.85
N ILE A 360 -20.82 11.83 12.12
CA ILE A 360 -22.00 11.08 11.67
C ILE A 360 -23.29 11.72 12.22
N THR A 361 -23.31 12.05 13.53
CA THR A 361 -24.45 12.69 14.17
C THR A 361 -24.79 14.02 13.49
N GLU A 362 -23.79 14.81 13.13
CA GLU A 362 -24.00 16.07 12.40
C GLU A 362 -24.55 15.85 10.98
N GLN A 363 -24.09 14.82 10.28
CA GLN A 363 -24.63 14.47 8.96
C GLN A 363 -26.09 14.03 9.03
N PHE A 364 -26.46 13.20 10.00
CA PHE A 364 -27.86 12.81 10.23
C PHE A 364 -28.74 14.00 10.65
N LYS A 365 -28.20 14.95 11.42
CA LYS A 365 -28.92 16.20 11.74
C LYS A 365 -29.12 17.08 10.51
N ALA A 366 -28.19 17.05 9.56
CA ALA A 366 -28.30 17.81 8.32
C ALA A 366 -29.27 17.17 7.32
N SER A 367 -29.28 15.85 7.23
CA SER A 367 -30.19 15.06 6.39
C SER A 367 -30.39 13.68 7.04
N ALA A 368 -31.59 13.44 7.56
CA ALA A 368 -31.88 12.19 8.28
C ALA A 368 -31.98 10.98 7.33
N ASP A 369 -32.60 11.17 6.17
CA ASP A 369 -32.87 10.10 5.21
C ASP A 369 -31.68 9.82 4.28
N ASP A 370 -30.85 10.83 4.01
CA ASP A 370 -29.66 10.69 3.16
C ASP A 370 -28.48 11.52 3.72
N PRO A 371 -27.89 11.09 4.84
CA PRO A 371 -26.75 11.76 5.46
C PRO A 371 -25.51 11.64 4.57
N ALA A 372 -24.81 12.76 4.40
CA ALA A 372 -23.59 12.80 3.59
C ALA A 372 -22.50 11.87 4.15
N PRO A 373 -21.52 11.47 3.32
CA PRO A 373 -20.47 10.56 3.76
C PRO A 373 -19.49 11.23 4.73
N VAL A 374 -18.89 10.43 5.62
CA VAL A 374 -17.83 10.85 6.56
C VAL A 374 -16.48 10.27 6.16
N HIS A 375 -15.38 10.98 6.45
CA HIS A 375 -14.04 10.55 6.03
C HIS A 375 -12.98 10.83 7.08
N LEU A 376 -11.93 10.01 7.07
CA LEU A 376 -10.64 10.37 7.67
C LEU A 376 -9.76 11.00 6.59
N VAL A 377 -9.04 12.06 6.91
CA VAL A 377 -8.06 12.68 6.01
C VAL A 377 -6.67 12.53 6.64
N VAL A 378 -5.74 11.99 5.90
CA VAL A 378 -4.37 11.68 6.35
C VAL A 378 -3.34 12.32 5.42
N PRO A 379 -2.12 12.59 5.88
CA PRO A 379 -1.08 13.18 5.04
C PRO A 379 -0.70 12.30 3.84
N ASP A 380 -0.71 10.97 4.01
CA ASP A 380 -0.32 10.01 2.97
C ASP A 380 -0.99 8.63 3.14
N GLY A 381 -0.87 7.76 2.13
CA GLY A 381 -1.37 6.39 2.16
C GLY A 381 -0.72 5.51 3.23
N SER A 382 0.54 5.76 3.60
CA SER A 382 1.25 4.97 4.63
C SER A 382 0.61 5.13 6.02
N THR A 383 0.19 6.36 6.33
CA THR A 383 -0.56 6.69 7.54
C THR A 383 -1.92 5.99 7.58
N ALA A 384 -2.65 5.97 6.45
CA ALA A 384 -3.90 5.22 6.34
C ALA A 384 -3.70 3.73 6.64
N ASP A 385 -2.63 3.15 6.11
CA ASP A 385 -2.33 1.73 6.23
C ASP A 385 -2.08 1.31 7.69
N ILE A 386 -1.40 2.15 8.48
CA ILE A 386 -1.22 1.93 9.92
C ILE A 386 -2.55 1.97 10.66
N LEU A 387 -3.39 2.98 10.42
CA LEU A 387 -4.69 3.12 11.10
C LEU A 387 -5.61 1.93 10.82
N VAL A 388 -5.68 1.47 9.57
CA VAL A 388 -6.47 0.30 9.20
C VAL A 388 -5.90 -0.98 9.81
N SER A 389 -4.59 -1.12 9.90
CA SER A 389 -3.97 -2.28 10.56
C SER A 389 -4.25 -2.31 12.06
N ILE A 390 -4.28 -1.14 12.72
CA ILE A 390 -4.73 -0.99 14.11
C ILE A 390 -6.19 -1.43 14.25
N ALA A 391 -7.07 -0.98 13.34
CA ALA A 391 -8.48 -1.39 13.33
C ALA A 391 -8.65 -2.91 13.13
N ASP A 392 -7.87 -3.51 12.22
CA ASP A 392 -7.87 -4.95 11.97
C ASP A 392 -7.47 -5.76 13.21
N SER A 393 -6.43 -5.30 13.91
CA SER A 393 -5.98 -5.92 15.16
C SER A 393 -7.04 -5.82 16.27
N VAL A 394 -7.64 -4.63 16.46
CA VAL A 394 -8.67 -4.41 17.48
C VAL A 394 -9.94 -5.21 17.16
N ALA A 395 -10.36 -5.27 15.89
CA ALA A 395 -11.50 -6.05 15.45
C ALA A 395 -11.26 -7.56 15.63
N GLY A 396 -10.09 -8.07 15.25
CA GLY A 396 -9.71 -9.46 15.46
C GLY A 396 -9.83 -9.88 16.93
N LYS A 397 -9.32 -9.04 17.85
CA LYS A 397 -9.45 -9.28 19.30
C LYS A 397 -10.89 -9.24 19.80
N GLU A 398 -11.73 -8.36 19.25
CA GLU A 398 -13.16 -8.33 19.58
C GLU A 398 -13.90 -9.60 19.11
N LEU A 399 -13.58 -10.11 17.92
CA LEU A 399 -14.16 -11.37 17.43
C LEU A 399 -13.72 -12.57 18.28
N SER A 400 -12.44 -12.64 18.67
CA SER A 400 -11.95 -13.67 19.60
C SER A 400 -12.63 -13.57 20.98
N ARG A 401 -12.86 -12.34 21.47
CA ARG A 401 -13.60 -12.08 22.71
C ARG A 401 -15.03 -12.65 22.66
N LEU A 402 -15.75 -12.47 21.55
CA LEU A 402 -17.10 -13.03 21.36
C LEU A 402 -17.11 -14.56 21.44
N ARG A 403 -16.09 -15.24 20.88
CA ARG A 403 -15.93 -16.70 21.00
C ARG A 403 -15.75 -17.13 22.45
N TRP A 404 -14.90 -16.44 23.19
CA TRP A 404 -14.66 -16.78 24.60
C TRP A 404 -15.86 -16.49 25.50
N GLU A 405 -16.66 -15.47 25.18
CA GLU A 405 -17.95 -15.27 25.85
C GLU A 405 -18.91 -16.44 25.59
N ARG A 406 -18.92 -16.98 24.36
CA ARG A 406 -19.68 -18.20 24.05
C ARG A 406 -19.17 -19.40 24.86
N ASP A 407 -17.86 -19.62 24.90
CA ASP A 407 -17.26 -20.70 25.69
C ASP A 407 -17.64 -20.60 27.17
N LYS A 408 -17.53 -19.41 27.76
CA LYS A 408 -17.94 -19.17 29.16
C LYS A 408 -19.43 -19.47 29.40
N LYS A 409 -20.31 -19.09 28.46
CA LYS A 409 -21.76 -19.38 28.54
C LYS A 409 -22.04 -20.88 28.50
N GLU A 410 -21.28 -21.63 27.72
CA GLU A 410 -21.39 -23.09 27.58
C GLU A 410 -20.62 -23.87 28.67
N GLY A 411 -20.03 -23.18 29.67
CA GLY A 411 -19.26 -23.82 30.74
C GLY A 411 -17.90 -24.37 30.29
N ARG A 412 -17.38 -23.91 29.15
CA ARG A 412 -16.07 -24.29 28.60
C ARG A 412 -14.99 -23.27 29.01
N PRO A 413 -13.72 -23.68 29.17
CA PRO A 413 -12.64 -22.73 29.38
C PRO A 413 -12.41 -21.87 28.14
N ALA A 414 -12.08 -20.59 28.35
CA ALA A 414 -11.64 -19.71 27.28
C ALA A 414 -10.19 -20.05 26.93
N LEU A 415 -9.99 -20.61 25.74
CA LEU A 415 -8.68 -21.07 25.29
C LEU A 415 -8.20 -20.28 24.07
N THR A 416 -6.89 -20.00 24.02
CA THR A 416 -6.18 -19.55 22.81
C THR A 416 -6.32 -20.62 21.70
N PHE A 417 -5.96 -20.32 20.46
CA PHE A 417 -5.94 -21.32 19.39
C PHE A 417 -5.07 -22.52 19.78
N ASN A 418 -3.92 -22.25 20.40
CA ASN A 418 -2.98 -23.26 20.89
C ASN A 418 -3.46 -24.06 22.11
N GLY A 419 -4.63 -23.72 22.67
CA GLY A 419 -5.25 -24.47 23.77
C GLY A 419 -4.80 -24.04 25.17
N GLU A 420 -4.10 -22.91 25.30
CA GLU A 420 -3.71 -22.31 26.58
C GLU A 420 -4.83 -21.41 27.11
N LEU A 421 -4.84 -21.07 28.40
CA LEU A 421 -5.85 -20.17 28.95
C LEU A 421 -5.69 -18.76 28.39
N ALA A 422 -6.74 -18.23 27.76
CA ALA A 422 -6.72 -16.91 27.14
C ALA A 422 -7.01 -15.79 28.13
N VAL A 423 -6.31 -14.65 27.98
CA VAL A 423 -6.71 -13.38 28.61
C VAL A 423 -7.83 -12.76 27.79
N ILE A 424 -9.02 -12.61 28.37
CA ILE A 424 -10.15 -12.01 27.65
C ILE A 424 -9.99 -10.48 27.67
N PRO A 425 -9.87 -9.82 26.51
CA PRO A 425 -9.72 -8.37 26.44
C PRO A 425 -11.03 -7.66 26.79
N PRO A 426 -10.98 -6.36 27.13
CA PRO A 426 -12.18 -5.56 27.32
C PRO A 426 -13.02 -5.49 26.03
N ARG A 427 -14.34 -5.48 26.20
CA ARG A 427 -15.30 -5.31 25.09
C ARG A 427 -15.04 -4.00 24.35
N LEU A 428 -15.05 -4.05 23.03
CA LEU A 428 -15.06 -2.86 22.18
C LEU A 428 -16.41 -2.13 22.31
N PRO A 429 -16.44 -0.90 22.88
CA PRO A 429 -17.67 -0.12 22.98
C PRO A 429 -18.24 0.22 21.59
N GLU A 430 -19.56 0.31 21.46
CA GLU A 430 -20.22 0.61 20.17
C GLU A 430 -19.72 1.90 19.52
N LYS A 431 -19.42 2.93 20.34
CA LYS A 431 -18.86 4.19 19.84
C LYS A 431 -17.47 4.01 19.21
N ASP A 432 -16.65 3.16 19.81
CA ASP A 432 -15.28 2.91 19.36
C ASP A 432 -15.30 1.98 18.13
N ARG A 433 -16.26 1.05 18.09
CA ARG A 433 -16.53 0.15 16.96
C ARG A 433 -16.76 0.88 15.64
N VAL A 434 -17.33 2.08 15.67
CA VAL A 434 -17.51 2.93 14.46
C VAL A 434 -16.20 3.15 13.73
N ALA A 435 -15.12 3.50 14.43
CA ALA A 435 -13.82 3.75 13.81
C ALA A 435 -13.21 2.47 13.26
N ALA A 436 -13.22 1.38 14.05
CA ALA A 436 -12.71 0.09 13.60
C ALA A 436 -13.45 -0.40 12.34
N SER A 437 -14.78 -0.28 12.36
CA SER A 437 -15.64 -0.67 11.24
C SER A 437 -15.41 0.17 9.98
N LEU A 438 -15.31 1.50 10.11
CA LEU A 438 -15.08 2.39 8.97
C LEU A 438 -13.71 2.14 8.34
N LEU A 439 -12.66 2.00 9.16
CA LEU A 439 -11.31 1.69 8.69
C LEU A 439 -11.24 0.31 8.02
N LEU A 440 -12.02 -0.67 8.48
CA LEU A 440 -12.12 -1.96 7.79
C LEU A 440 -12.89 -1.90 6.47
N GLU A 441 -13.79 -0.93 6.28
CA GLU A 441 -14.32 -0.68 4.93
C GLU A 441 -13.21 -0.25 3.97
N GLN A 442 -12.25 0.57 4.41
CA GLN A 442 -11.08 0.93 3.58
C GLN A 442 -10.33 -0.31 3.08
N ASP A 443 -10.16 -1.34 3.92
CA ASP A 443 -9.52 -2.60 3.50
C ASP A 443 -10.42 -3.42 2.55
N ARG A 444 -11.73 -3.48 2.81
CA ARG A 444 -12.69 -4.19 1.95
C ARG A 444 -12.81 -3.56 0.56
N THR A 445 -12.83 -2.24 0.48
CA THR A 445 -12.96 -1.47 -0.76
C THR A 445 -11.62 -1.03 -1.31
N ARG A 446 -10.50 -1.58 -0.84
CA ARG A 446 -9.13 -1.11 -1.19
C ARG A 446 -8.80 -1.10 -2.69
N THR A 447 -9.47 -1.94 -3.47
CA THR A 447 -9.33 -2.02 -4.93
C THR A 447 -10.33 -1.11 -5.66
N MET A 448 -11.33 -0.57 -4.95
CA MET A 448 -12.19 0.49 -5.45
C MET A 448 -11.43 1.83 -5.34
N LYS A 449 -11.56 2.66 -6.36
CA LYS A 449 -10.87 3.96 -6.51
C LYS A 449 -11.81 5.15 -6.42
N ALA A 450 -13.11 4.96 -6.61
CA ALA A 450 -14.11 6.01 -6.48
C ALA A 450 -14.77 6.05 -5.09
N ARG A 451 -14.49 5.05 -4.24
CA ARG A 451 -15.03 4.90 -2.89
C ARG A 451 -13.90 4.72 -1.90
N SER A 452 -13.71 5.69 -1.01
CA SER A 452 -12.63 5.68 -0.03
C SER A 452 -13.06 6.37 1.24
N THR A 453 -13.00 5.64 2.35
CA THR A 453 -13.30 6.17 3.69
C THR A 453 -12.13 7.00 4.25
N VAL A 454 -10.93 6.79 3.70
CA VAL A 454 -9.71 7.54 4.02
C VAL A 454 -9.25 8.31 2.79
N VAL A 455 -8.96 9.59 2.94
CA VAL A 455 -8.50 10.48 1.87
C VAL A 455 -7.03 10.84 2.10
N ASP A 456 -6.19 10.54 1.10
CA ASP A 456 -4.77 10.94 1.05
C ASP A 456 -4.69 12.40 0.56
N LEU A 457 -4.31 13.31 1.47
CA LEU A 457 -4.16 14.73 1.21
C LEU A 457 -3.11 15.03 0.13
N ARG A 458 -1.98 14.33 0.18
CA ARG A 458 -0.91 14.45 -0.82
C ARG A 458 -1.38 13.96 -2.19
N ALA A 459 -2.10 12.85 -2.28
CA ALA A 459 -2.67 12.38 -3.54
C ALA A 459 -3.68 13.37 -4.13
N ALA A 460 -4.53 13.96 -3.29
CA ALA A 460 -5.48 14.99 -3.71
C ALA A 460 -4.74 16.19 -4.31
N LEU A 461 -3.72 16.71 -3.63
CA LEU A 461 -2.94 17.85 -4.10
C LEU A 461 -2.13 17.54 -5.38
N ALA A 462 -1.54 16.34 -5.49
CA ALA A 462 -0.78 15.90 -6.67
C ALA A 462 -1.66 15.71 -7.92
N SER A 463 -2.98 15.57 -7.75
CA SER A 463 -3.93 15.56 -8.88
C SER A 463 -4.16 16.95 -9.46
N LEU A 464 -3.93 18.00 -8.67
CA LEU A 464 -4.22 19.40 -9.00
C LEU A 464 -2.98 20.17 -9.51
N VAL A 465 -1.78 19.76 -9.11
CA VAL A 465 -0.52 20.43 -9.45
C VAL A 465 0.56 19.43 -9.85
N THR A 466 1.31 19.77 -10.90
CA THR A 466 2.58 19.13 -11.27
C THR A 466 3.73 19.92 -10.63
N VAL A 467 4.58 19.24 -9.88
CA VAL A 467 5.76 19.83 -9.25
C VAL A 467 6.99 19.70 -10.13
N GLY A 468 7.99 20.56 -9.91
CA GLY A 468 9.32 20.39 -10.48
C GLY A 468 10.15 19.36 -9.73
N GLY A 469 11.29 18.98 -10.30
CA GLY A 469 12.18 17.98 -9.73
C GLY A 469 11.75 16.53 -9.99
N PRO A 470 12.48 15.55 -9.43
CA PRO A 470 12.17 14.13 -9.58
C PRO A 470 10.76 13.78 -9.07
N ALA A 471 10.04 12.92 -9.81
CA ALA A 471 8.66 12.57 -9.48
C ALA A 471 8.52 11.93 -8.08
N VAL A 472 9.51 11.13 -7.64
CA VAL A 472 9.55 10.54 -6.30
C VAL A 472 9.48 11.57 -5.18
N ASN A 473 10.01 12.78 -5.36
CA ASN A 473 9.96 13.82 -4.34
C ASN A 473 8.53 14.29 -4.06
N SER A 474 7.65 14.25 -5.07
CA SER A 474 6.22 14.56 -4.92
C SER A 474 5.44 13.56 -4.06
N LEU A 475 6.06 12.43 -3.70
CA LEU A 475 5.51 11.49 -2.73
C LEU A 475 5.59 12.03 -1.29
N ARG A 476 6.32 13.12 -1.06
CA ARG A 476 6.37 13.83 0.23
C ARG A 476 5.52 15.09 0.20
N LEU A 477 4.62 15.22 1.18
CA LEU A 477 3.69 16.36 1.26
C LEU A 477 4.42 17.69 1.52
N ASP A 478 5.46 17.70 2.36
CA ASP A 478 6.30 18.88 2.62
C ASP A 478 7.10 19.35 1.40
N TYR A 479 7.39 18.44 0.46
CA TYR A 479 7.93 18.83 -0.85
C TYR A 479 6.84 19.38 -1.77
N LEU A 480 5.65 18.76 -1.79
CA LEU A 480 4.56 19.07 -2.71
C LEU A 480 3.87 20.42 -2.42
N VAL A 481 3.66 20.75 -1.15
CA VAL A 481 2.90 21.93 -0.73
C VAL A 481 3.46 23.25 -1.27
N PRO A 482 4.77 23.54 -1.17
CA PRO A 482 5.34 24.78 -1.70
C PRO A 482 5.04 25.01 -3.19
N TRP A 483 5.07 23.96 -4.02
CA TRP A 483 4.78 24.08 -5.46
C TRP A 483 3.32 24.42 -5.75
N ALA A 484 2.40 24.07 -4.85
CA ALA A 484 0.98 24.33 -5.02
C ALA A 484 0.57 25.71 -4.51
N ASP A 485 1.39 26.37 -3.68
CA ASP A 485 1.15 27.71 -3.17
C ASP A 485 1.70 28.76 -4.16
N PRO A 486 0.83 29.54 -4.83
CA PRO A 486 1.27 30.56 -5.78
C PRO A 486 1.95 31.77 -5.11
N SER A 487 1.92 31.87 -3.78
CA SER A 487 2.58 32.94 -3.03
C SER A 487 4.05 32.64 -2.71
N GLU A 488 4.48 31.38 -2.87
CA GLU A 488 5.88 31.00 -2.70
C GLU A 488 6.76 31.65 -3.78
N PRO A 489 8.02 32.01 -3.45
CA PRO A 489 8.97 32.47 -4.44
C PRO A 489 9.32 31.35 -5.43
N LEU A 490 10.02 31.69 -6.52
CA LEU A 490 10.51 30.70 -7.46
C LEU A 490 11.33 29.63 -6.74
N ILE A 491 10.91 28.38 -6.90
CA ILE A 491 11.45 27.22 -6.20
C ILE A 491 12.60 26.64 -7.01
N ASP A 492 13.78 26.53 -6.39
CA ASP A 492 14.82 25.62 -6.86
C ASP A 492 14.51 24.22 -6.33
N HIS A 493 14.22 23.29 -7.24
CA HIS A 493 13.81 21.93 -6.88
C HIS A 493 14.89 21.17 -6.11
N ARG A 494 16.17 21.48 -6.35
CA ARG A 494 17.33 20.86 -5.66
C ARG A 494 17.46 21.41 -4.25
N ALA A 495 17.37 22.74 -4.10
CA ALA A 495 17.44 23.38 -2.79
C ALA A 495 16.27 22.96 -1.88
N LEU A 496 15.06 22.87 -2.44
CA LEU A 496 13.90 22.37 -1.69
C LEU A 496 14.06 20.89 -1.31
N ALA A 497 14.54 20.05 -2.23
CA ALA A 497 14.78 18.63 -1.94
C ALA A 497 15.82 18.48 -0.81
N GLU A 498 16.92 19.22 -0.87
CA GLU A 498 17.95 19.22 0.17
C GLU A 498 17.40 19.69 1.53
N LEU A 499 16.58 20.74 1.56
CA LEU A 499 15.93 21.22 2.78
C LEU A 499 15.03 20.15 3.40
N VAL A 500 14.25 19.47 2.56
CA VAL A 500 13.29 18.43 2.97
C VAL A 500 14.00 17.13 3.38
N GLU A 501 15.12 16.78 2.74
CA GLU A 501 15.96 15.62 3.09
C GLU A 501 16.73 15.84 4.40
N LYS A 502 17.17 17.07 4.68
CA LYS A 502 17.89 17.43 5.91
C LYS A 502 16.98 17.75 7.10
N ALA A 503 15.66 17.76 6.90
CA ALA A 503 14.72 18.03 7.97
C ALA A 503 14.79 16.93 9.06
N ASP A 504 14.76 17.34 10.33
CA ASP A 504 14.72 16.40 11.46
C ASP A 504 13.41 15.60 11.49
N HIS A 505 12.36 16.12 10.85
CA HIS A 505 10.99 15.61 10.89
C HIS A 505 10.51 15.08 9.54
N ALA A 506 9.48 14.23 9.57
CA ALA A 506 8.80 13.73 8.37
C ALA A 506 7.29 13.96 8.44
N VAL A 507 6.60 14.08 7.31
CA VAL A 507 5.16 14.42 7.29
C VAL A 507 4.24 13.21 7.42
N GLY A 508 4.62 12.08 6.82
CA GLY A 508 3.90 10.81 6.94
C GLY A 508 4.02 10.22 8.35
N ALA A 509 3.37 9.10 8.60
CA ALA A 509 3.42 8.43 9.90
C ALA A 509 4.84 8.04 10.37
N GLN A 510 5.69 7.65 9.43
CA GLN A 510 7.07 7.23 9.68
C GLN A 510 7.91 8.42 10.13
N LEU A 511 8.86 8.15 11.01
CA LEU A 511 9.82 9.13 11.51
C LEU A 511 11.10 9.11 10.67
N THR A 512 11.88 10.18 10.74
CA THR A 512 13.28 10.11 10.28
C THR A 512 14.07 9.19 11.22
N PRO A 513 15.14 8.53 10.75
CA PRO A 513 15.99 7.71 11.60
C PRO A 513 16.54 8.48 12.80
N LEU A 514 16.92 9.75 12.60
CA LEU A 514 17.42 10.62 13.66
C LEU A 514 16.38 10.80 14.76
N GLN A 515 15.14 11.17 14.40
CA GLN A 515 14.07 11.40 15.36
C GLN A 515 13.61 10.10 16.03
N SER A 516 13.52 9.00 15.27
CA SER A 516 13.16 7.68 15.80
C SER A 516 14.16 7.24 16.87
N ASN A 517 15.47 7.38 16.59
CA ASN A 517 16.53 7.06 17.54
C ASN A 517 16.48 7.94 18.79
N ALA A 518 16.30 9.26 18.64
CA ALA A 518 16.21 10.18 19.77
C ALA A 518 15.03 9.86 20.70
N ILE A 519 13.86 9.56 20.13
CA ILE A 519 12.68 9.14 20.91
C ILE A 519 12.94 7.78 21.59
N HIS A 520 13.55 6.83 20.87
CA HIS A 520 13.84 5.51 21.41
C HIS A 520 14.86 5.56 22.56
N GLU A 521 15.89 6.41 22.47
CA GLU A 521 16.85 6.68 23.56
C GLU A 521 16.16 7.30 24.78
N ALA A 522 15.26 8.27 24.57
CA ALA A 522 14.48 8.87 25.66
C ALA A 522 13.51 7.86 26.30
N PHE A 523 13.04 6.88 25.52
CA PHE A 523 12.15 5.83 25.97
C PHE A 523 12.87 4.74 26.78
N THR A 524 14.00 4.22 26.28
CA THR A 524 14.76 3.09 26.87
C THR A 524 15.69 3.50 28.01
N GLY A 525 16.34 4.66 27.89
CA GLY A 525 17.33 5.13 28.85
C GLY A 525 18.66 4.36 28.82
N ASP A 526 19.51 4.63 29.81
CA ASP A 526 20.92 4.20 29.80
C ASP A 526 21.16 2.86 30.53
N ALA A 527 20.11 2.25 31.10
CA ALA A 527 20.22 0.99 31.86
C ALA A 527 18.98 0.11 31.70
N PRO A 528 19.13 -1.23 31.73
CA PRO A 528 18.00 -2.16 31.74
C PRO A 528 17.10 -1.95 32.97
N GLY A 529 15.79 -2.14 32.80
CA GLY A 529 14.81 -2.15 33.89
C GLY A 529 14.39 -0.78 34.44
N VAL A 530 14.75 0.32 33.77
CA VAL A 530 14.27 1.67 34.10
C VAL A 530 12.79 1.80 33.74
N PRO A 531 11.95 2.49 34.55
CA PRO A 531 10.55 2.78 34.18
C PRO A 531 10.48 3.53 32.86
N ARG A 532 9.61 3.09 31.95
CA ARG A 532 9.44 3.74 30.64
C ARG A 532 8.24 4.68 30.61
N PRO A 533 8.34 5.83 29.92
CA PRO A 533 9.55 6.36 29.27
C PRO A 533 10.65 6.71 30.29
N ALA A 534 11.91 6.38 30.01
CA ALA A 534 13.02 6.61 30.94
C ALA A 534 13.29 8.11 31.20
N ARG A 535 13.04 8.95 30.20
CA ARG A 535 13.14 10.42 30.27
C ARG A 535 11.80 11.05 29.84
N PRO A 536 10.74 11.05 30.69
CA PRO A 536 9.38 11.37 30.28
C PRO A 536 9.19 12.75 29.63
N SER A 537 9.82 13.80 30.16
CA SER A 537 9.68 15.15 29.60
C SER A 537 10.33 15.26 28.22
N VAL A 538 11.54 14.70 28.05
CA VAL A 538 12.24 14.70 26.77
C VAL A 538 11.47 13.88 25.74
N TYR A 539 10.94 12.74 26.16
CA TYR A 539 10.09 11.88 25.33
C TYR A 539 8.84 12.61 24.82
N ASP A 540 8.07 13.24 25.73
CA ASP A 540 6.86 14.01 25.37
C ASP A 540 7.20 15.20 24.47
N ASP A 541 8.25 15.96 24.77
CA ASP A 541 8.68 17.12 23.98
C ASP A 541 9.04 16.73 22.53
N LEU A 542 9.81 15.64 22.35
CA LEU A 542 10.22 15.14 21.03
C LEU A 542 9.01 14.73 20.18
N ILE A 543 8.04 14.04 20.78
CA ILE A 543 6.83 13.56 20.08
C ILE A 543 5.91 14.73 19.75
N ARG A 544 5.75 15.69 20.65
CA ARG A 544 4.96 16.90 20.39
C ARG A 544 5.58 17.76 19.31
N ALA A 545 6.90 17.91 19.28
CA ALA A 545 7.60 18.61 18.21
C ALA A 545 7.36 17.95 16.85
N GLU A 546 7.48 16.62 16.79
CA GLU A 546 7.21 15.83 15.59
C GLU A 546 5.75 16.00 15.12
N LEU A 547 4.76 15.88 16.01
CA LEU A 547 3.36 16.09 15.67
C LEU A 547 3.07 17.54 15.27
N ALA A 548 3.72 18.52 15.88
CA ALA A 548 3.57 19.94 15.51
C ALA A 548 4.06 20.21 14.09
N TYR A 549 5.18 19.61 13.66
CA TYR A 549 5.65 19.69 12.28
C TYR A 549 4.62 19.08 11.31
N LYS A 550 4.12 17.87 11.60
CA LYS A 550 3.10 17.22 10.76
C LYS A 550 1.82 18.05 10.65
N ILE A 551 1.36 18.62 11.77
CA ILE A 551 0.19 19.51 11.81
C ILE A 551 0.41 20.75 10.95
N ASP A 552 1.56 21.42 11.09
CA ASP A 552 1.86 22.65 10.32
C ASP A 552 1.84 22.40 8.81
N ILE A 553 2.48 21.31 8.35
CA ILE A 553 2.46 20.95 6.92
C ILE A 553 1.05 20.56 6.46
N PHE A 554 0.29 19.83 7.29
CA PHE A 554 -1.08 19.47 6.98
C PHE A 554 -1.97 20.72 6.84
N ASP A 555 -1.88 21.65 7.78
CA ASP A 555 -2.66 22.89 7.79
C ASP A 555 -2.30 23.79 6.59
N LYS A 556 -1.01 23.87 6.22
CA LYS A 556 -0.57 24.56 5.00
C LYS A 556 -1.15 23.93 3.73
N ALA A 557 -1.05 22.60 3.60
CA ALA A 557 -1.64 21.88 2.47
C ALA A 557 -3.15 22.09 2.37
N PHE A 558 -3.84 22.03 3.51
CA PHE A 558 -5.27 22.29 3.60
C PHE A 558 -5.62 23.73 3.19
N ALA A 559 -4.87 24.72 3.68
CA ALA A 559 -5.07 26.12 3.33
C ALA A 559 -4.93 26.34 1.81
N VAL A 560 -3.88 25.81 1.20
CA VAL A 560 -3.64 25.87 -0.25
C VAL A 560 -4.78 25.22 -1.04
N LEU A 561 -5.27 24.06 -0.61
CA LEU A 561 -6.44 23.42 -1.23
C LEU A 561 -7.71 24.27 -1.14
N ALA A 562 -7.94 24.89 0.03
CA ALA A 562 -9.15 25.67 0.29
C ALA A 562 -9.17 27.00 -0.49
N SER A 563 -8.03 27.67 -0.62
CA SER A 563 -7.95 28.97 -1.29
C SER A 563 -7.57 28.90 -2.77
N GLY A 564 -6.83 27.86 -3.18
CA GLY A 564 -6.20 27.80 -4.50
C GLY A 564 -7.04 27.16 -5.60
N PHE A 565 -8.02 26.32 -5.24
CA PHE A 565 -8.73 25.44 -6.18
C PHE A 565 -10.24 25.41 -5.94
N GLY A 566 -11.01 25.58 -7.01
CA GLY A 566 -12.46 25.48 -6.98
C GLY A 566 -12.97 24.03 -6.96
N THR A 567 -14.22 23.85 -6.56
CA THR A 567 -14.92 22.55 -6.56
C THR A 567 -15.40 22.20 -7.96
N SER A 568 -15.25 20.93 -8.35
CA SER A 568 -15.71 20.41 -9.64
C SER A 568 -17.23 20.26 -9.66
N THR A 569 -17.84 20.49 -10.83
CA THR A 569 -19.25 20.15 -11.12
C THR A 569 -19.53 18.65 -10.90
N LEU A 570 -18.52 17.77 -10.99
CA LEU A 570 -18.64 16.33 -10.74
C LEU A 570 -18.37 15.92 -9.29
N GLN A 571 -17.99 16.82 -8.38
CA GLN A 571 -17.80 16.46 -6.97
C GLN A 571 -19.07 15.83 -6.35
N PRO A 572 -20.30 16.34 -6.58
CA PRO A 572 -21.51 15.75 -6.01
C PRO A 572 -21.75 14.29 -6.44
N ILE A 573 -21.37 13.90 -7.66
CA ILE A 573 -21.56 12.53 -8.14
C ILE A 573 -20.57 11.56 -7.48
N VAL A 574 -19.32 11.99 -7.27
CA VAL A 574 -18.31 11.21 -6.53
C VAL A 574 -18.78 11.01 -5.09
N ARG A 575 -19.26 12.08 -4.44
CA ARG A 575 -19.84 12.02 -3.08
C ARG A 575 -21.07 11.12 -3.01
N ALA A 576 -21.90 11.08 -4.05
CA ALA A 576 -23.07 10.21 -4.12
C ALA A 576 -22.68 8.72 -4.20
N VAL A 577 -21.64 8.38 -4.99
CA VAL A 577 -21.12 7.01 -5.09
C VAL A 577 -20.52 6.55 -3.75
N GLU A 578 -19.76 7.41 -3.07
CA GLU A 578 -19.27 7.17 -1.72
C GLU A 578 -20.42 7.03 -0.71
N GLY A 579 -21.45 7.88 -0.81
CA GLY A 579 -22.64 7.80 0.04
C GLY A 579 -23.38 6.47 -0.08
N ASP A 580 -23.44 5.90 -1.29
CA ASP A 580 -24.03 4.56 -1.50
C ASP A 580 -23.27 3.48 -0.74
N ALA A 581 -21.94 3.51 -0.80
CA ALA A 581 -21.07 2.60 -0.07
C ALA A 581 -21.25 2.77 1.44
N GLN A 582 -21.29 4.00 1.93
CA GLN A 582 -21.50 4.26 3.36
C GLN A 582 -22.89 3.88 3.85
N ARG A 583 -23.92 3.86 3.00
CA ARG A 583 -25.24 3.28 3.38
C ARG A 583 -25.18 1.77 3.56
N VAL A 584 -24.32 1.05 2.84
CA VAL A 584 -24.06 -0.38 3.12
C VAL A 584 -23.31 -0.52 4.44
N TRP A 585 -22.24 0.25 4.61
CA TRP A 585 -21.44 0.24 5.84
C TRP A 585 -22.26 0.53 7.09
N ARG A 586 -23.10 1.57 7.09
CA ARG A 586 -23.97 1.91 8.24
C ARG A 586 -24.92 0.76 8.60
N ARG A 587 -25.45 0.04 7.61
CA ARG A 587 -26.29 -1.16 7.87
C ARG A 587 -25.48 -2.32 8.44
N ARG A 588 -24.23 -2.51 7.98
CA ARG A 588 -23.30 -3.49 8.57
C ARG A 588 -23.05 -3.16 10.04
N LEU A 589 -22.73 -1.90 10.31
CA LEU A 589 -22.48 -1.38 11.65
C LEU A 589 -23.71 -1.51 12.55
N ASP A 590 -24.90 -1.18 12.07
CA ASP A 590 -26.16 -1.28 12.83
C ASP A 590 -26.52 -2.73 13.15
N LEU A 591 -26.44 -3.62 12.16
CA LEU A 591 -26.82 -5.02 12.32
C LEU A 591 -25.71 -5.91 12.88
N HIS A 592 -24.56 -5.33 13.25
CA HIS A 592 -23.36 -6.06 13.67
C HIS A 592 -23.01 -7.19 12.69
N ALA A 593 -23.17 -6.96 11.38
CA ALA A 593 -23.00 -7.99 10.37
C ALA A 593 -21.95 -7.53 9.36
N PHE A 594 -20.87 -8.30 9.22
CA PHE A 594 -19.74 -8.01 8.33
C PHE A 594 -18.95 -6.73 8.63
N ASP A 595 -19.34 -5.91 9.60
CA ASP A 595 -18.69 -4.63 9.89
C ASP A 595 -17.25 -4.79 10.42
N LEU A 596 -17.01 -5.84 11.22
CA LEU A 596 -15.68 -6.26 11.71
C LEU A 596 -15.05 -7.38 10.86
N VAL A 597 -15.65 -7.78 9.72
CA VAL A 597 -15.03 -8.81 8.86
C VAL A 597 -13.88 -8.20 8.07
N ARG A 598 -12.73 -8.83 8.22
CA ARG A 598 -11.46 -8.51 7.54
C ARG A 598 -11.43 -9.08 6.13
N PHE A 599 -10.71 -8.45 5.21
CA PHE A 599 -10.61 -8.96 3.84
C PHE A 599 -10.06 -10.40 3.77
N GLY A 600 -9.06 -10.74 4.60
CA GLY A 600 -8.49 -12.10 4.65
C GLY A 600 -9.47 -13.21 5.11
N ARG A 601 -10.58 -12.85 5.77
CA ARG A 601 -11.65 -13.80 6.14
C ARG A 601 -12.79 -13.84 5.12
N THR A 602 -12.71 -13.02 4.06
CA THR A 602 -13.69 -13.09 2.97
C THR A 602 -13.49 -14.36 2.16
N THR A 603 -14.59 -15.05 1.92
CA THR A 603 -14.60 -16.30 1.18
C THR A 603 -14.29 -16.05 -0.30
N ALA A 604 -13.84 -17.08 -1.01
CA ALA A 604 -13.51 -16.95 -2.43
C ALA A 604 -14.73 -16.50 -3.27
N TRP A 605 -15.94 -16.97 -2.94
CA TRP A 605 -17.15 -16.53 -3.66
C TRP A 605 -17.39 -15.03 -3.48
N TRP A 606 -17.21 -14.48 -2.28
CA TRP A 606 -17.43 -13.05 -2.04
C TRP A 606 -16.41 -12.21 -2.83
N ARG A 607 -15.14 -12.64 -2.83
CA ARG A 607 -14.11 -11.99 -3.63
C ARG A 607 -14.47 -12.02 -5.12
N ASN A 608 -14.99 -13.13 -5.63
CA ASN A 608 -15.45 -13.26 -7.02
C ASN A 608 -16.67 -12.37 -7.31
N ASP A 609 -17.65 -12.31 -6.41
CA ASP A 609 -18.85 -11.45 -6.54
C ASP A 609 -18.50 -9.95 -6.57
N SER A 610 -17.34 -9.59 -6.05
CA SER A 610 -16.86 -8.20 -6.03
C SER A 610 -16.22 -7.77 -7.35
N VAL A 611 -15.73 -8.70 -8.19
CA VAL A 611 -15.00 -8.37 -9.42
C VAL A 611 -15.78 -7.41 -10.34
N PRO A 612 -17.06 -7.64 -10.67
CA PRO A 612 -17.82 -6.70 -11.50
C PRO A 612 -18.00 -5.31 -10.86
N LEU A 613 -18.05 -5.25 -9.53
CA LEU A 613 -18.12 -3.98 -8.80
C LEU A 613 -16.80 -3.21 -8.94
N LEU A 614 -15.66 -3.91 -8.87
CA LEU A 614 -14.33 -3.33 -9.04
C LEU A 614 -14.14 -2.80 -10.45
N GLU A 615 -14.50 -3.57 -11.48
CA GLU A 615 -14.40 -3.14 -12.87
C GLU A 615 -15.30 -1.92 -13.16
N ALA A 616 -16.52 -1.90 -12.61
CA ALA A 616 -17.43 -0.77 -12.76
C ALA A 616 -16.93 0.48 -12.04
N ASP A 617 -16.35 0.32 -10.84
CA ASP A 617 -15.76 1.42 -10.06
C ASP A 617 -14.52 2.00 -10.74
N ASP A 618 -13.62 1.14 -11.24
CA ASP A 618 -12.43 1.52 -12.00
C ASP A 618 -12.81 2.27 -13.29
N LYS A 619 -13.80 1.76 -14.03
CA LYS A 619 -14.32 2.43 -15.21
C LYS A 619 -14.89 3.81 -14.87
N PHE A 620 -15.72 3.91 -13.83
CA PHE A 620 -16.29 5.17 -13.37
C PHE A 620 -15.21 6.17 -12.96
N LYS A 621 -14.20 5.74 -12.18
CA LYS A 621 -13.09 6.60 -11.77
C LYS A 621 -12.28 7.07 -12.96
N GLY A 622 -11.97 6.19 -13.92
CA GLY A 622 -11.26 6.54 -15.15
C GLY A 622 -12.02 7.58 -15.96
N GLN A 623 -13.33 7.39 -16.13
CA GLN A 623 -14.23 8.32 -16.81
C GLN A 623 -14.29 9.70 -16.13
N VAL A 624 -14.51 9.75 -14.81
CA VAL A 624 -14.48 11.02 -14.06
C VAL A 624 -13.13 11.71 -14.18
N THR A 625 -12.04 10.95 -14.11
CA THR A 625 -10.67 11.51 -14.20
C THR A 625 -10.44 12.15 -15.55
N VAL A 626 -10.76 11.49 -16.65
CA VAL A 626 -10.56 12.08 -17.98
C VAL A 626 -11.58 13.16 -18.33
N MET A 627 -12.72 13.25 -17.63
CA MET A 627 -13.65 14.38 -17.79
C MET A 627 -13.17 15.63 -17.05
N THR A 628 -12.48 15.46 -15.92
CA THR A 628 -12.17 16.58 -14.99
C THR A 628 -10.70 17.00 -15.02
N ASN A 629 -9.79 16.15 -15.48
CA ASN A 629 -8.36 16.43 -15.50
C ASN A 629 -7.83 16.51 -16.94
N PRO A 630 -7.65 17.73 -17.49
CA PRO A 630 -7.14 17.95 -18.84
C PRO A 630 -5.79 17.27 -19.10
N ARG A 631 -4.86 17.33 -18.13
CA ARG A 631 -3.55 16.68 -18.21
C ARG A 631 -3.68 15.16 -18.39
N ALA A 632 -4.47 14.52 -17.54
CA ALA A 632 -4.67 13.07 -17.59
C ALA A 632 -5.40 12.64 -18.87
N ALA A 633 -6.44 13.39 -19.28
CA ALA A 633 -7.19 13.10 -20.50
C ALA A 633 -6.30 13.19 -21.75
N HIS A 634 -5.45 14.21 -21.83
CA HIS A 634 -4.52 14.38 -22.93
C HIS A 634 -3.45 13.28 -22.97
N ASP A 635 -2.92 12.85 -21.82
CA ASP A 635 -1.96 11.73 -21.76
C ASP A 635 -2.61 10.42 -22.22
N VAL A 636 -3.84 10.14 -21.79
CA VAL A 636 -4.62 8.97 -22.23
C VAL A 636 -4.93 9.04 -23.74
N ALA A 637 -5.23 10.23 -24.27
CA ALA A 637 -5.50 10.43 -25.69
C ALA A 637 -4.26 10.26 -26.58
N LYS A 638 -3.04 10.46 -26.05
CA LYS A 638 -1.78 10.24 -26.76
C LYS A 638 -1.27 8.80 -26.69
N ASP A 639 -1.76 8.01 -25.74
CA ASP A 639 -1.36 6.62 -25.59
C ASP A 639 -1.83 5.78 -26.79
N ALA A 640 -0.87 5.20 -27.51
CA ALA A 640 -1.13 4.35 -28.67
C ALA A 640 -1.90 3.06 -28.32
N GLY A 641 -1.87 2.63 -27.05
CA GLY A 641 -2.65 1.51 -26.54
C GLY A 641 -4.12 1.84 -26.26
N ASN A 642 -4.43 3.13 -26.04
CA ASN A 642 -5.78 3.58 -25.77
C ASN A 642 -6.64 3.60 -27.04
N ARG A 643 -7.92 3.27 -26.88
CA ARG A 643 -8.88 3.15 -27.99
C ARG A 643 -10.08 4.08 -27.83
N GLN A 644 -10.21 4.67 -26.65
CA GLN A 644 -11.40 5.36 -26.20
C GLN A 644 -11.26 6.88 -26.34
N LEU A 645 -10.05 7.43 -26.30
CA LEU A 645 -9.77 8.86 -26.41
C LEU A 645 -8.86 9.16 -27.60
N ALA A 646 -8.98 10.37 -28.15
CA ALA A 646 -8.09 10.90 -29.17
C ALA A 646 -7.95 12.42 -29.06
N LEU A 647 -6.85 12.94 -29.60
CA LEU A 647 -6.70 14.36 -29.84
C LEU A 647 -7.39 14.74 -31.14
N ALA A 648 -8.00 15.92 -31.18
CA ALA A 648 -8.55 16.49 -32.40
C ALA A 648 -8.28 17.99 -32.47
N ARG A 649 -8.34 18.56 -33.68
CA ARG A 649 -8.16 19.99 -33.92
C ARG A 649 -9.26 20.53 -34.82
N VAL A 650 -9.82 21.68 -34.48
CA VAL A 650 -10.81 22.36 -35.33
C VAL A 650 -10.11 23.01 -36.52
N VAL A 651 -10.53 22.66 -37.74
CA VAL A 651 -9.95 23.17 -39.00
C VAL A 651 -10.88 24.10 -39.77
N ASP A 652 -12.20 23.97 -39.57
CA ASP A 652 -13.22 24.86 -40.11
C ASP A 652 -14.42 24.89 -39.14
N ILE A 653 -15.23 25.95 -39.20
CA ILE A 653 -16.44 26.13 -38.38
C ILE A 653 -17.73 26.20 -39.21
N ALA A 654 -17.64 26.23 -40.56
CA ALA A 654 -18.80 26.35 -41.44
C ALA A 654 -18.69 25.47 -42.72
N PRO A 655 -18.98 24.16 -42.65
CA PRO A 655 -19.43 23.41 -41.47
C PRO A 655 -18.28 23.11 -40.50
N LEU A 656 -18.61 22.90 -39.21
CA LEU A 656 -17.62 22.50 -38.22
C LEU A 656 -16.91 21.22 -38.67
N THR A 657 -15.61 21.35 -38.89
CA THR A 657 -14.74 20.31 -39.40
C THR A 657 -13.57 20.15 -38.45
N ILE A 658 -13.33 18.92 -38.03
CA ILE A 658 -12.23 18.57 -37.13
C ILE A 658 -11.28 17.57 -37.79
N GLU A 659 -10.01 17.69 -37.46
CA GLU A 659 -8.97 16.71 -37.79
C GLU A 659 -8.69 15.85 -36.56
N VAL A 660 -8.87 14.54 -36.65
CA VAL A 660 -8.74 13.60 -35.52
C VAL A 660 -7.45 12.78 -35.65
N ASP A 661 -6.60 12.78 -34.61
CA ASP A 661 -5.39 11.95 -34.54
C ASP A 661 -5.74 10.56 -33.98
N SER A 662 -6.52 9.79 -34.74
CA SER A 662 -6.87 8.41 -34.39
C SER A 662 -7.06 7.56 -35.64
N ARG A 663 -6.74 6.27 -35.52
CA ARG A 663 -7.10 5.25 -36.53
C ARG A 663 -8.41 4.53 -36.20
N ARG A 664 -8.97 4.75 -35.01
CA ARG A 664 -10.14 4.02 -34.50
C ARG A 664 -11.38 4.89 -34.43
N ILE A 665 -11.22 6.13 -33.95
CA ILE A 665 -12.27 7.14 -33.99
C ILE A 665 -12.20 7.79 -35.37
N GLY A 666 -13.23 7.56 -36.18
CA GLY A 666 -13.28 8.02 -37.56
C GLY A 666 -14.71 8.19 -38.06
N ASP A 667 -14.94 7.91 -39.35
CA ASP A 667 -16.27 8.05 -39.96
C ASP A 667 -17.33 7.22 -39.21
N GLU A 668 -18.53 7.75 -39.10
CA GLU A 668 -19.67 7.18 -38.35
C GLU A 668 -19.42 7.00 -36.84
N SER A 669 -18.24 7.35 -36.34
CA SER A 669 -17.95 7.30 -34.91
C SER A 669 -18.70 8.41 -34.21
N ARG A 670 -19.42 8.06 -33.15
CA ARG A 670 -20.09 9.01 -32.29
C ARG A 670 -19.18 9.41 -31.15
N ILE A 671 -18.95 10.71 -31.01
CA ILE A 671 -17.96 11.25 -30.08
C ILE A 671 -18.57 12.23 -29.10
N VAL A 672 -17.86 12.44 -27.99
CA VAL A 672 -18.07 13.55 -27.06
C VAL A 672 -16.76 14.32 -26.87
N ALA A 673 -16.80 15.65 -26.95
CA ALA A 673 -15.65 16.46 -26.56
C ALA A 673 -15.60 16.58 -25.03
N LEU A 674 -14.44 16.28 -24.45
CA LEU A 674 -14.18 16.32 -23.00
C LEU A 674 -13.45 17.59 -22.59
N HIS A 675 -12.51 18.05 -23.43
CA HIS A 675 -11.70 19.24 -23.17
C HIS A 675 -11.60 20.11 -24.42
N LEU A 676 -11.49 21.42 -24.20
CA LEU A 676 -11.27 22.45 -25.20
C LEU A 676 -10.10 23.32 -24.74
N ASN A 677 -9.01 23.36 -25.51
CA ASN A 677 -7.81 24.16 -25.24
C ASN A 677 -7.24 23.98 -23.82
N GLY A 678 -7.31 22.75 -23.29
CA GLY A 678 -6.82 22.43 -21.94
C GLY A 678 -7.80 22.76 -20.81
N GLU A 679 -9.03 23.18 -21.12
CA GLU A 679 -10.11 23.37 -20.14
C GLU A 679 -11.13 22.22 -20.22
N ALA A 680 -11.57 21.74 -19.05
CA ALA A 680 -12.55 20.67 -18.95
C ALA A 680 -13.95 21.19 -19.26
N LEU A 681 -14.57 20.68 -20.33
CA LEU A 681 -15.90 21.13 -20.77
C LEU A 681 -16.99 20.81 -19.74
N VAL A 682 -16.79 19.79 -18.90
CA VAL A 682 -17.73 19.47 -17.81
C VAL A 682 -17.82 20.57 -16.74
N GLU A 683 -16.85 21.49 -16.73
CA GLU A 683 -16.75 22.58 -15.77
C GLU A 683 -17.34 23.91 -16.29
N CYS A 684 -17.87 23.92 -17.52
CA CYS A 684 -18.59 25.05 -18.12
C CYS A 684 -19.93 25.31 -17.40
N ASP A 685 -20.31 26.59 -17.31
CA ASP A 685 -21.45 27.05 -16.52
C ASP A 685 -22.82 26.52 -17.01
N ASP A 686 -22.91 26.16 -18.29
CA ASP A 686 -24.11 25.63 -18.91
C ASP A 686 -24.25 24.10 -18.76
N VAL A 687 -23.18 23.39 -18.42
CA VAL A 687 -23.24 21.95 -18.16
C VAL A 687 -24.00 21.68 -16.86
N THR A 688 -24.97 20.76 -16.94
CA THR A 688 -25.79 20.39 -15.78
C THR A 688 -25.69 18.91 -15.48
N VAL A 689 -25.61 18.57 -14.20
CA VAL A 689 -25.51 17.19 -13.71
C VAL A 689 -26.73 16.85 -12.88
N GLN A 690 -27.42 15.78 -13.27
CA GLN A 690 -28.59 15.26 -12.58
C GLN A 690 -28.34 13.82 -12.14
N THR A 691 -28.53 13.54 -10.85
CA THR A 691 -28.47 12.18 -10.31
C THR A 691 -29.75 11.41 -10.67
N LEU A 692 -29.58 10.28 -11.35
CA LEU A 692 -30.62 9.29 -11.60
C LEU A 692 -30.35 8.03 -10.75
N LYS A 693 -31.30 7.09 -10.74
CA LYS A 693 -31.21 5.87 -9.92
C LYS A 693 -29.97 5.02 -10.24
N GLY A 694 -29.63 4.87 -11.53
CA GLY A 694 -28.51 4.02 -11.99
C GLY A 694 -27.44 4.74 -12.79
N SER A 695 -27.53 6.05 -12.95
CA SER A 695 -26.57 6.85 -13.71
C SER A 695 -26.58 8.30 -13.27
N PHE A 696 -25.61 9.06 -13.75
CA PHE A 696 -25.58 10.51 -13.68
C PHE A 696 -25.77 11.04 -15.09
N LYS A 697 -26.79 11.87 -15.28
CA LYS A 697 -27.09 12.52 -16.55
C LYS A 697 -26.32 13.83 -16.61
N ILE A 698 -25.46 13.98 -17.60
CA ILE A 698 -24.67 15.18 -17.86
C ILE A 698 -25.16 15.80 -19.16
N SER A 699 -25.81 16.96 -19.08
CA SER A 699 -26.41 17.64 -20.23
C SER A 699 -25.52 18.77 -20.73
N HIS A 700 -25.71 19.16 -21.99
CA HIS A 700 -24.95 20.22 -22.67
C HIS A 700 -23.46 19.90 -22.88
N MET A 701 -23.09 18.61 -22.91
CA MET A 701 -21.79 18.21 -23.45
C MET A 701 -21.85 18.21 -25.00
N PRO A 702 -20.77 18.56 -25.71
CA PRO A 702 -20.76 18.52 -27.18
C PRO A 702 -20.68 17.07 -27.67
N ILE A 703 -21.79 16.55 -28.18
CA ILE A 703 -21.94 15.15 -28.63
C ILE A 703 -22.48 15.12 -30.05
N GLY A 704 -21.90 14.28 -30.90
CA GLY A 704 -22.41 14.06 -32.26
C GLY A 704 -21.61 13.02 -33.04
N GLU A 705 -22.13 12.63 -34.19
CA GLU A 705 -21.49 11.69 -35.11
C GLU A 705 -20.51 12.42 -36.06
N LEU A 706 -19.39 11.75 -36.37
CA LEU A 706 -18.43 12.19 -37.37
C LEU A 706 -18.84 11.73 -38.76
N THR A 707 -18.73 12.61 -39.75
CA THR A 707 -18.96 12.26 -41.16
C THR A 707 -17.74 12.60 -42.00
N ALA A 708 -17.26 11.65 -42.80
CA ALA A 708 -16.10 11.85 -43.65
C ALA A 708 -16.32 12.96 -44.68
N THR A 709 -15.36 13.89 -44.74
CA THR A 709 -15.38 14.98 -45.74
C THR A 709 -14.98 14.51 -47.14
N GLY A 710 -14.24 13.40 -47.23
CA GLY A 710 -13.59 12.92 -48.46
C GLY A 710 -12.32 13.71 -48.86
N ALA A 711 -11.98 14.80 -48.16
CA ALA A 711 -10.82 15.65 -48.48
C ALA A 711 -9.51 15.08 -47.94
N ARG A 712 -9.52 14.60 -46.69
CA ARG A 712 -8.40 13.90 -46.05
C ARG A 712 -8.94 12.75 -45.19
N PRO A 713 -8.19 11.64 -45.03
CA PRO A 713 -8.64 10.49 -44.25
C PRO A 713 -8.94 10.81 -42.76
N SER A 714 -8.30 11.82 -42.19
CA SER A 714 -8.44 12.24 -40.78
C SER A 714 -9.40 13.41 -40.56
N GLN A 715 -10.06 13.93 -41.61
CA GLN A 715 -10.91 15.11 -41.53
C GLN A 715 -12.39 14.76 -41.66
N TYR A 716 -13.15 15.17 -40.64
CA TYR A 716 -14.56 14.85 -40.49
C TYR A 716 -15.36 16.13 -40.26
N THR A 717 -16.54 16.23 -40.87
CA THR A 717 -17.55 17.17 -40.42
C THR A 717 -18.18 16.64 -39.14
N TRP A 718 -18.46 17.54 -38.20
CA TRP A 718 -19.04 17.21 -36.91
C TRP A 718 -20.11 18.23 -36.57
N ALA A 719 -21.33 17.77 -36.31
CA ALA A 719 -22.45 18.63 -35.94
C ALA A 719 -22.90 18.28 -34.52
N PRO A 720 -22.17 18.71 -33.49
CA PRO A 720 -22.53 18.39 -32.11
C PRO A 720 -23.87 19.03 -31.75
N HIS A 721 -24.65 18.33 -30.94
CA HIS A 721 -25.96 18.81 -30.49
C HIS A 721 -25.87 20.13 -29.71
N HIS A 722 -24.77 20.30 -28.98
CA HIS A 722 -24.44 21.51 -28.25
C HIS A 722 -23.08 22.01 -28.73
N ASP A 723 -23.02 23.29 -29.11
CA ASP A 723 -21.80 23.98 -29.54
C ASP A 723 -21.38 24.98 -28.45
N PRO A 724 -20.23 24.74 -27.77
CA PRO A 724 -19.70 25.64 -26.75
C PRO A 724 -19.01 26.88 -27.37
N GLY A 725 -19.02 27.02 -28.70
CA GLY A 725 -18.41 28.13 -29.43
C GLY A 725 -17.02 27.79 -29.97
N PHE A 726 -16.90 26.71 -30.73
CA PHE A 726 -15.61 26.31 -31.32
C PHE A 726 -15.04 27.36 -32.29
N ALA A 727 -13.72 27.50 -32.30
CA ALA A 727 -12.96 28.35 -33.21
C ALA A 727 -11.92 27.54 -33.99
N VAL A 728 -11.57 28.03 -35.19
CA VAL A 728 -10.51 27.41 -36.01
C VAL A 728 -9.18 27.46 -35.25
N GLY A 729 -8.53 26.32 -35.11
CA GLY A 729 -7.27 26.15 -34.38
C GLY A 729 -7.42 25.54 -32.99
N ASP A 730 -8.65 25.44 -32.46
CA ASP A 730 -8.90 24.85 -31.15
C ASP A 730 -8.44 23.40 -31.06
N GLU A 731 -7.81 23.05 -29.95
CA GLU A 731 -7.39 21.69 -29.60
C GLU A 731 -8.43 21.02 -28.71
N LEU A 732 -8.81 19.80 -29.06
CA LEU A 732 -9.83 19.02 -28.39
C LEU A 732 -9.25 17.72 -27.86
N VAL A 733 -9.73 17.29 -26.70
CA VAL A 733 -9.69 15.88 -26.31
C VAL A 733 -11.09 15.33 -26.49
N ILE A 734 -11.23 14.36 -27.39
CA ILE A 734 -12.50 13.69 -27.70
C ILE A 734 -12.48 12.25 -27.21
N ALA A 735 -13.65 11.72 -26.89
CA ALA A 735 -13.82 10.33 -26.52
C ALA A 735 -14.91 9.66 -27.35
N ASP A 736 -14.76 8.35 -27.58
CA ASP A 736 -15.81 7.49 -28.10
C ASP A 736 -17.00 7.49 -27.14
N PHE A 737 -18.16 7.90 -27.64
CA PHE A 737 -19.39 7.97 -26.86
C PHE A 737 -19.78 6.62 -26.26
N ALA A 738 -19.52 5.52 -26.98
CA ALA A 738 -19.88 4.16 -26.55
C ALA A 738 -19.12 3.71 -25.30
N TRP A 739 -17.96 4.32 -25.01
CA TRP A 739 -17.25 4.05 -23.76
C TRP A 739 -18.06 4.50 -22.55
N PHE A 740 -18.78 5.62 -22.67
CA PHE A 740 -19.64 6.17 -21.61
C PHE A 740 -21.04 5.58 -21.64
N SER A 741 -21.69 5.55 -22.80
CA SER A 741 -23.14 5.34 -22.88
C SER A 741 -23.61 4.69 -24.18
N GLU A 742 -24.71 3.95 -24.09
CA GLU A 742 -25.45 3.38 -25.22
C GLU A 742 -26.71 4.18 -25.57
N ASN A 743 -26.89 5.38 -25.00
CA ASN A 743 -28.04 6.23 -25.30
C ASN A 743 -28.13 6.52 -26.80
N LYS A 744 -29.33 6.59 -27.38
CA LYS A 744 -29.50 6.85 -28.82
C LYS A 744 -29.44 8.32 -29.24
N GLY A 745 -29.63 9.27 -28.31
CA GLY A 745 -29.69 10.70 -28.61
C GLY A 745 -28.51 11.48 -28.03
N ASP A 746 -28.18 12.63 -28.65
CA ASP A 746 -27.00 13.47 -28.38
C ASP A 746 -27.20 14.54 -27.30
N VAL A 747 -28.38 14.57 -26.67
CA VAL A 747 -28.76 15.65 -25.75
C VAL A 747 -28.04 15.55 -24.40
N TRP A 748 -27.64 14.35 -24.00
CA TRP A 748 -26.94 14.13 -22.72
C TRP A 748 -26.04 12.89 -22.76
N LEU A 749 -24.96 12.97 -21.98
CA LEU A 749 -24.10 11.85 -21.65
C LEU A 749 -24.62 11.17 -20.37
N ASN A 750 -24.63 9.84 -20.35
CA ASN A 750 -24.88 9.09 -19.11
C ASN A 750 -23.58 8.49 -18.60
N LEU A 751 -23.24 8.82 -17.36
CA LEU A 751 -22.18 8.14 -16.63
C LEU A 751 -22.81 7.07 -15.73
N VAL A 752 -22.46 5.80 -15.92
CA VAL A 752 -23.04 4.71 -15.13
C VAL A 752 -22.64 4.85 -13.66
N ARG A 753 -23.62 4.76 -12.76
CA ARG A 753 -23.38 4.78 -11.32
C ARG A 753 -22.96 3.38 -10.88
N PRO A 754 -21.75 3.17 -10.34
CA PRO A 754 -21.33 1.85 -9.90
C PRO A 754 -22.29 1.32 -8.83
N SER A 755 -22.65 0.04 -8.90
CA SER A 755 -23.50 -0.61 -7.89
C SER A 755 -22.73 -0.87 -6.60
N VAL A 756 -23.44 -1.16 -5.53
CA VAL A 756 -22.86 -1.57 -4.24
C VAL A 756 -23.02 -3.06 -4.01
N ASP A 757 -22.33 -3.60 -3.01
CA ASP A 757 -22.51 -4.99 -2.58
C ASP A 757 -23.96 -5.21 -2.12
N THR A 758 -24.63 -6.17 -2.75
CA THR A 758 -26.00 -6.60 -2.44
C THR A 758 -26.12 -8.09 -2.14
N SER A 759 -25.02 -8.83 -2.26
CA SER A 759 -24.96 -10.28 -2.12
C SER A 759 -24.38 -10.67 -0.77
N SER A 760 -23.29 -10.00 -0.36
CA SER A 760 -22.52 -10.28 0.86
C SER A 760 -22.55 -9.09 1.82
N ALA A 761 -23.68 -8.40 1.86
CA ALA A 761 -23.94 -7.28 2.76
C ALA A 761 -25.42 -7.20 3.14
N PRO A 762 -25.75 -6.53 4.26
CA PRO A 762 -27.15 -6.39 4.66
C PRO A 762 -27.97 -5.67 3.59
N LYS A 763 -29.15 -6.19 3.31
CA LYS A 763 -30.10 -5.62 2.34
C LYS A 763 -30.89 -4.47 2.98
N PRO A 764 -31.51 -3.57 2.19
CA PRO A 764 -32.23 -2.42 2.75
C PRO A 764 -33.40 -2.81 3.67
N ASN A 765 -33.93 -4.02 3.51
CA ASN A 765 -35.02 -4.58 4.31
C ASN A 765 -34.55 -5.52 5.42
N CYS A 766 -33.24 -5.67 5.65
CA CYS A 766 -32.73 -6.41 6.80
C CYS A 766 -32.96 -5.60 8.09
N THR A 767 -33.38 -6.30 9.14
CA THR A 767 -33.59 -5.77 10.50
C THR A 767 -32.84 -6.63 11.50
N HIS A 768 -32.79 -6.22 12.77
CA HIS A 768 -32.13 -7.01 13.82
C HIS A 768 -32.70 -8.43 13.97
N ASP A 769 -33.99 -8.62 13.68
CA ASP A 769 -34.68 -9.90 13.83
C ASP A 769 -34.55 -10.80 12.58
N SER A 770 -34.14 -10.25 11.43
CA SER A 770 -34.15 -10.96 10.14
C SER A 770 -33.34 -12.25 10.14
N PHE A 771 -32.18 -12.29 10.78
CA PHE A 771 -31.40 -13.53 10.91
C PHE A 771 -32.05 -14.52 11.89
N GLY A 772 -32.65 -14.03 12.98
CA GLY A 772 -33.31 -14.90 13.96
C GLY A 772 -34.55 -15.59 13.39
N ASP A 773 -35.34 -14.86 12.60
CA ASP A 773 -36.58 -15.35 11.98
C ASP A 773 -36.33 -16.33 10.82
N ASP A 774 -35.30 -16.07 10.00
CA ASP A 774 -34.94 -16.90 8.84
C ASP A 774 -33.41 -17.00 8.65
N PRO A 775 -32.73 -17.81 9.47
CA PRO A 775 -31.28 -17.97 9.41
C PRO A 775 -30.77 -18.43 8.04
N ALA A 776 -31.54 -19.27 7.34
CA ALA A 776 -31.12 -19.90 6.08
C ALA A 776 -30.95 -18.86 4.95
N ASN A 777 -31.87 -17.89 4.86
CA ASN A 777 -31.81 -16.85 3.84
C ASN A 777 -30.93 -15.65 4.26
N HIS A 778 -30.68 -15.49 5.56
CA HIS A 778 -29.93 -14.35 6.09
C HIS A 778 -28.48 -14.65 6.50
N GLN A 779 -28.03 -15.91 6.41
CA GLN A 779 -26.66 -16.33 6.75
C GLN A 779 -25.54 -15.53 6.04
N TRP A 780 -25.80 -15.03 4.83
CA TRP A 780 -24.81 -14.34 3.99
C TRP A 780 -24.99 -12.82 3.93
N CYS A 781 -26.10 -12.26 4.41
CA CYS A 781 -26.36 -10.82 4.30
C CYS A 781 -26.34 -10.10 5.66
N CYS A 782 -26.99 -10.63 6.69
CA CYS A 782 -27.12 -9.91 7.97
C CYS A 782 -26.97 -10.80 9.20
N LYS A 783 -26.21 -11.88 9.11
CA LYS A 783 -25.84 -12.70 10.26
C LYS A 783 -24.92 -11.91 11.20
N PRO A 784 -25.32 -11.65 12.46
CA PRO A 784 -24.50 -10.89 13.38
C PRO A 784 -23.19 -11.63 13.75
N HIS A 785 -22.14 -10.89 14.12
CA HIS A 785 -20.87 -11.50 14.57
C HIS A 785 -21.07 -12.34 15.83
N GLU A 786 -21.96 -11.92 16.73
CA GLU A 786 -22.28 -12.67 17.95
C GLU A 786 -22.77 -14.08 17.62
N ALA A 787 -23.55 -14.24 16.55
CA ALA A 787 -24.01 -15.55 16.08
C ALA A 787 -22.91 -16.30 15.32
N SER A 788 -22.20 -15.63 14.41
CA SER A 788 -21.12 -16.23 13.61
C SER A 788 -19.98 -16.76 14.47
N GLU A 789 -19.53 -15.97 15.44
CA GLU A 789 -18.43 -16.34 16.32
C GLU A 789 -18.87 -17.34 17.41
N ALA A 790 -20.16 -17.37 17.78
CA ALA A 790 -20.71 -18.43 18.62
C ALA A 790 -20.68 -19.80 17.92
N GLU A 791 -21.12 -19.87 16.66
CA GLU A 791 -21.05 -21.10 15.86
C GLU A 791 -19.59 -21.55 15.66
N LEU A 792 -18.68 -20.62 15.37
CA LEU A 792 -17.27 -20.94 15.19
C LEU A 792 -16.63 -21.44 16.50
N SER A 793 -16.98 -20.84 17.64
CA SER A 793 -16.58 -21.31 18.97
C SER A 793 -17.06 -22.76 19.20
N ASP A 794 -18.30 -23.09 18.84
CA ASP A 794 -18.84 -24.44 18.96
C ASP A 794 -18.14 -25.44 18.01
N ILE A 795 -17.78 -25.02 16.80
CA ILE A 795 -16.97 -25.81 15.87
C ILE A 795 -15.58 -26.10 16.47
N PHE A 796 -14.90 -25.09 17.01
CA PHE A 796 -13.59 -25.26 17.64
C PHE A 796 -13.66 -26.17 18.87
N ALA A 797 -14.69 -26.04 19.71
CA ALA A 797 -14.91 -26.95 20.83
C ALA A 797 -15.08 -28.41 20.37
N GLY A 798 -15.86 -28.65 19.31
CA GLY A 798 -16.02 -29.97 18.71
C GLY A 798 -14.72 -30.54 18.16
N ARG A 799 -13.91 -29.72 17.47
CA ARG A 799 -12.58 -30.10 16.97
C ARG A 799 -11.62 -30.44 18.12
N ARG A 800 -11.61 -29.64 19.20
CA ARG A 800 -10.82 -29.92 20.43
C ARG A 800 -11.24 -31.23 21.07
N ALA A 801 -12.54 -31.52 21.17
CA ALA A 801 -13.04 -32.79 21.72
C ALA A 801 -12.61 -34.02 20.91
N ARG A 802 -12.40 -33.86 19.59
CA ARG A 802 -11.83 -34.90 18.72
C ARG A 802 -10.29 -34.94 18.71
N GLY A 803 -9.65 -34.06 19.47
CA GLY A 803 -8.19 -33.95 19.52
C GLY A 803 -7.56 -33.26 18.30
N GLU A 804 -8.35 -32.72 17.37
CA GLU A 804 -7.89 -32.13 16.10
C GLU A 804 -7.20 -30.77 16.26
N LEU A 805 -7.32 -30.15 17.45
CA LEU A 805 -6.68 -28.89 17.82
C LEU A 805 -5.67 -29.07 18.96
N ASN A 806 -5.21 -30.30 19.20
CA ASN A 806 -4.15 -30.56 20.15
C ASN A 806 -2.81 -30.09 19.54
N PRO A 807 -1.97 -29.33 20.27
CA PRO A 807 -0.61 -28.96 19.81
C PRO A 807 0.27 -30.13 19.37
N GLN A 808 -0.08 -31.36 19.74
CA GLN A 808 0.62 -32.58 19.32
C GLN A 808 0.14 -33.17 17.97
N VAL A 809 -0.94 -32.65 17.37
CA VAL A 809 -1.40 -33.07 16.02
C VAL A 809 -0.35 -32.70 14.97
N TRP A 810 -0.16 -33.58 13.99
CA TRP A 810 0.74 -33.37 12.88
C TRP A 810 -0.01 -33.44 11.54
N PRO A 811 0.20 -32.51 10.60
CA PRO A 811 1.01 -31.28 10.73
C PRO A 811 0.43 -30.31 11.77
N PRO A 812 1.22 -29.34 12.28
CA PRO A 812 0.72 -28.35 13.23
C PRO A 812 -0.49 -27.62 12.67
N VAL A 813 -1.48 -27.37 13.52
CA VAL A 813 -2.69 -26.67 13.09
C VAL A 813 -2.34 -25.20 12.82
N VAL A 814 -2.75 -24.69 11.67
CA VAL A 814 -2.53 -23.29 11.29
C VAL A 814 -3.68 -22.42 11.80
N ASP A 815 -3.34 -21.36 12.52
CA ASP A 815 -4.28 -20.30 12.89
C ASP A 815 -4.47 -19.32 11.72
N PHE A 816 -5.54 -19.52 10.95
CA PHE A 816 -5.90 -18.64 9.85
C PHE A 816 -6.40 -17.26 10.32
N ASP A 817 -6.82 -17.11 11.57
CA ASP A 817 -7.24 -15.82 12.10
C ASP A 817 -6.01 -14.96 12.44
N GLY A 818 -4.94 -15.56 12.94
CA GLY A 818 -3.63 -14.94 13.11
C GLY A 818 -3.57 -13.85 14.21
N PHE A 819 -4.61 -13.72 15.03
CA PHE A 819 -4.65 -12.85 16.19
C PHE A 819 -5.16 -13.62 17.40
N ASP A 820 -4.29 -14.45 17.94
CA ASP A 820 -4.47 -14.93 19.29
C ASP A 820 -4.07 -13.84 20.28
N VAL A 821 -4.94 -13.64 21.27
CA VAL A 821 -4.57 -12.89 22.47
C VAL A 821 -3.63 -13.79 23.26
N ASN A 822 -2.56 -13.18 23.78
CA ASN A 822 -1.53 -13.88 24.53
C ASN A 822 -2.12 -14.81 25.60
N ALA A 823 -1.45 -15.93 25.85
CA ALA A 823 -1.80 -16.79 26.98
C ALA A 823 -1.65 -16.03 28.31
N ALA A 824 -2.38 -16.46 29.33
CA ALA A 824 -2.42 -15.78 30.63
C ALA A 824 -1.05 -15.65 31.32
N ASP A 825 -0.12 -16.54 31.01
CA ASP A 825 1.26 -16.59 31.50
C ASP A 825 2.30 -16.19 30.43
N GLU A 826 1.87 -15.75 29.25
CA GLU A 826 2.77 -15.38 28.17
C GLU A 826 3.38 -13.98 28.39
N THR A 827 4.60 -13.98 28.90
CA THR A 827 5.49 -12.81 28.89
C THR A 827 6.33 -12.83 27.63
N LEU A 828 5.97 -12.00 26.64
CA LEU A 828 6.85 -11.75 25.50
C LEU A 828 8.08 -10.98 25.98
N PRO A 829 9.28 -11.25 25.43
CA PRO A 829 10.45 -10.42 25.65
C PRO A 829 10.12 -8.99 25.22
N ASP A 830 10.43 -8.05 26.08
CA ASP A 830 10.23 -6.63 25.79
C ASP A 830 11.36 -6.15 24.89
N PRO A 831 11.08 -5.75 23.64
CA PRO A 831 12.13 -5.40 22.67
C PRO A 831 12.94 -4.16 23.08
N ALA A 832 12.44 -3.39 24.04
CA ALA A 832 13.07 -2.21 24.62
C ALA A 832 13.70 -2.47 26.01
N ASP A 833 13.86 -3.73 26.43
CA ASP A 833 14.39 -4.13 27.75
C ASP A 833 15.84 -3.70 28.02
N ARG A 834 16.56 -3.29 26.97
CA ARG A 834 17.95 -2.85 27.01
C ARG A 834 18.12 -1.45 26.40
N PRO A 835 19.20 -0.75 26.78
CA PRO A 835 19.57 0.50 26.14
C PRO A 835 19.72 0.34 24.62
N ALA A 836 19.48 1.43 23.89
CA ALA A 836 19.75 1.48 22.45
C ALA A 836 21.22 1.14 22.17
N GLU A 837 21.45 0.18 21.27
CA GLU A 837 22.78 -0.17 20.77
C GLU A 837 22.93 0.37 19.36
N GLN A 838 24.01 1.11 19.10
CA GLN A 838 24.31 1.53 17.72
C GLN A 838 24.75 0.32 16.90
N PRO A 839 24.32 0.22 15.63
CA PRO A 839 24.81 -0.81 14.73
C PRO A 839 26.34 -0.70 14.60
N PRO A 840 27.05 -1.84 14.47
CA PRO A 840 28.48 -1.85 14.15
C PRO A 840 28.77 -0.97 12.92
N GLY A 841 29.83 -0.15 12.99
CA GLY A 841 30.13 0.84 11.95
C GLY A 841 30.61 0.26 10.62
N ASP A 842 30.77 -1.06 10.52
CA ASP A 842 31.12 -1.81 9.32
C ASP A 842 29.89 -2.33 8.55
N LEU A 843 28.69 -2.17 9.09
CA LEU A 843 27.45 -2.50 8.39
C LEU A 843 26.99 -1.31 7.52
N THR A 844 26.68 -1.60 6.26
CA THR A 844 26.05 -0.66 5.33
C THR A 844 24.55 -0.53 5.60
N MET A 845 23.87 0.44 4.98
CA MET A 845 22.40 0.51 5.06
C MET A 845 21.74 -0.73 4.45
N ASP A 846 22.32 -1.29 3.39
CA ASP A 846 21.88 -2.57 2.81
C ASP A 846 22.07 -3.77 3.75
N ASP A 847 23.00 -3.70 4.71
CA ASP A 847 23.13 -4.71 5.76
C ASP A 847 22.14 -4.49 6.92
N LEU A 848 21.49 -3.32 6.99
CA LEU A 848 20.57 -2.91 8.06
C LEU A 848 19.09 -2.88 7.63
N GLU A 849 18.80 -2.94 6.33
CA GLU A 849 17.46 -2.99 5.71
C GLU A 849 17.14 -4.36 5.07
#